data_AF-A0A6G1JGI8-F1
#
_entry.id   AF-A0A6G1JGI8-F1
#
_cell.length_a   1.000
_cell.length_b   1.000
_cell.length_c   1.000
_cell.angle_alpha   90.00
_cell.angle_beta   90.00
_cell.angle_gamma   90.00
#
_symmetry.space_group_name_H-M   'P 1'
#
loop_
_entity.id
_entity.type
_entity.pdbx_description
1 polymer ?
#
loop_
_entity_poly.entity_id
_entity_poly.type
_entity_poly.pdbx_seq_one_letter_code
_entity_poly.pdbx_strand_id
1 'polypeptide(L)'
;MGFSFHGKKRDVDAEKHLKRLHKTVPFIESPLQGADHDHLVFSQRHEANTVELFFDLFFVANLATFTTYHSITDGSYLIAYVGFFGILWSCWFQVTLHDVRFARDSIYERVCKTIQFIVFVGLALVGSSFNPGSKKANNTNFRILCYTLIISRGLLAIQYGVVLFYTFRAKFSKLYLPLGLMIGLYGVAAAAFGAMTPAFQEGETAHRGVYVVWYIVMTLESVAVIAISSIWRMLSFKKTHLMERMSLLTLIVIGEGAIGVTKTVSRLMGKYGLEFEGCALIMCVIIVLVLLWALYFDNFPHGHYGTIRQQIWSLMHFPFQLAIVGIVEGSQQLVLARYVIKNWEKIIKGIDQACWYENQDGEKLRDSLLKLLDYWNFESKSETLPLQDKVLAEIYEIGNATGICSPENIADYDATGDVPLPFGQMIFQMFDGVYVGLGMKLPVDKVETYSASGVAIHSWRLVYLYFWVSFCLFVICSIVFLILIRRHRADTFDFVSIGVRFIVLAAGGALIALIANENGLYGFLASPAILPTCLALFFLILFFDRLSAAFCNWHLRKSGEPYAEEYAEEHHHGGHGGHEEVLGQAAHASGHSHHNSMVADHRKSTAWSIHSDRVPLTGGTGYHGPEEGYAMTPLMSPPAMNTPPVGL
;
A
#
# COMPACT_ATOMS: atom_id res chain seq x y z
N MET A 1 -17.32 38.45 -53.83
CA MET A 1 -18.08 37.46 -53.04
C MET A 1 -17.32 37.24 -51.75
N GLY A 2 -17.73 37.90 -50.67
CA GLY A 2 -17.02 37.90 -49.39
C GLY A 2 -17.56 36.81 -48.46
N PHE A 3 -16.68 35.95 -47.99
CA PHE A 3 -17.01 34.95 -46.97
C PHE A 3 -17.18 35.63 -45.61
N SER A 4 -18.38 35.54 -45.02
CA SER A 4 -18.66 35.95 -43.65
C SER A 4 -18.41 34.76 -42.72
N PHE A 5 -17.35 34.83 -41.91
CA PHE A 5 -17.11 33.91 -40.80
C PHE A 5 -17.99 34.33 -39.62
N HIS A 6 -19.04 33.55 -39.32
CA HIS A 6 -19.78 33.65 -38.06
C HIS A 6 -18.94 33.03 -36.94
N GLY A 7 -18.18 33.86 -36.23
CA GLY A 7 -17.48 33.46 -35.02
C GLY A 7 -18.43 33.34 -33.83
N LYS A 8 -18.83 32.11 -33.47
CA LYS A 8 -19.30 31.83 -32.11
C LYS A 8 -18.11 32.08 -31.17
N LYS A 9 -18.10 33.21 -30.44
CA LYS A 9 -17.14 33.43 -29.35
C LYS A 9 -17.34 32.30 -28.34
N ARG A 10 -16.27 31.55 -28.03
CA ARG A 10 -16.29 30.55 -26.95
C ARG A 10 -16.59 31.30 -25.65
N ASP A 11 -17.34 30.70 -24.72
CA ASP A 11 -17.61 31.32 -23.40
C ASP A 11 -16.32 31.74 -22.67
N VAL A 12 -15.21 31.06 -22.95
CA VAL A 12 -13.86 31.39 -22.46
C VAL A 12 -13.35 32.76 -22.94
N ASP A 13 -13.80 33.23 -24.11
CA ASP A 13 -13.47 34.57 -24.63
C ASP A 13 -14.34 35.68 -24.00
N ALA A 14 -15.44 35.33 -23.31
CA ALA A 14 -16.27 36.29 -22.60
C ALA A 14 -15.54 36.85 -21.36
N GLU A 15 -14.67 36.07 -20.73
CA GLU A 15 -13.93 36.47 -19.52
C GLU A 15 -12.56 37.12 -19.79
N LYS A 16 -12.13 37.17 -21.05
CA LYS A 16 -10.81 37.70 -21.47
C LYS A 16 -10.56 39.16 -21.11
N HIS A 17 -11.63 39.93 -20.89
CA HIS A 17 -11.58 41.33 -20.49
C HIS A 17 -11.39 41.51 -18.97
N LEU A 18 -11.57 40.44 -18.19
CA LEU A 18 -11.35 40.45 -16.74
C LEU A 18 -9.85 40.27 -16.47
N LYS A 19 -9.29 41.15 -15.64
CA LYS A 19 -7.94 40.94 -15.12
C LYS A 19 -7.98 39.75 -14.17
N ARG A 20 -7.15 38.74 -14.44
CA ARG A 20 -7.00 37.58 -13.54
C ARG A 20 -6.52 38.06 -12.18
N LEU A 21 -7.35 37.91 -11.15
CA LEU A 21 -6.90 38.06 -9.78
C LEU A 21 -6.00 36.87 -9.46
N HIS A 22 -4.71 37.12 -9.27
CA HIS A 22 -3.77 36.08 -8.86
C HIS A 22 -4.10 35.64 -7.44
N LYS A 23 -4.30 34.34 -7.25
CA LYS A 23 -4.51 33.75 -5.93
C LYS A 23 -3.24 33.96 -5.10
N THR A 24 -3.32 34.79 -4.07
CA THR A 24 -2.24 34.95 -3.08
C THR A 24 -2.47 33.96 -1.93
N VAL A 25 -1.40 33.33 -1.46
CA VAL A 25 -1.47 32.43 -0.30
C VAL A 25 -1.38 33.30 0.96
N PRO A 26 -2.38 33.25 1.86
CA PRO A 26 -2.33 34.02 3.10
C PRO A 26 -1.19 33.54 4.01
N PHE A 27 -0.64 34.46 4.82
CA PHE A 27 0.48 34.13 5.71
C PHE A 27 0.06 33.15 6.81
N ILE A 28 -1.04 33.46 7.51
CA ILE A 28 -1.75 32.56 8.42
C ILE A 28 -3.24 32.77 8.18
N GLU A 29 -3.97 31.68 7.98
CA GLU A 29 -5.41 31.71 7.80
C GLU A 29 -6.12 31.17 9.04
N SER A 30 -7.28 31.73 9.38
CA SER A 30 -8.02 31.31 10.57
C SER A 30 -8.53 29.87 10.39
N PRO A 31 -8.18 28.92 11.27
CA PRO A 31 -8.69 27.55 11.21
C PRO A 31 -10.20 27.47 11.49
N LEU A 32 -10.83 28.56 11.95
CA LEU A 32 -12.26 28.67 12.23
C LEU A 32 -13.10 29.04 10.99
N GLN A 33 -12.49 29.44 9.88
CA GLN A 33 -13.21 29.97 8.71
C GLN A 33 -13.98 28.89 7.92
N GLY A 34 -13.70 27.61 8.16
CA GLY A 34 -14.43 26.45 7.59
C GLY A 34 -15.26 25.68 8.62
N ALA A 35 -15.61 26.30 9.76
CA ALA A 35 -16.45 25.66 10.76
C ALA A 35 -17.93 25.71 10.33
N ASP A 36 -18.59 24.55 10.29
CA ASP A 36 -20.03 24.44 10.12
C ASP A 36 -20.69 24.89 11.43
N HIS A 37 -21.22 26.11 11.45
CA HIS A 37 -21.81 26.74 12.64
C HIS A 37 -23.09 26.05 13.11
N ASP A 38 -23.82 25.37 12.23
CA ASP A 38 -25.11 24.72 12.52
C ASP A 38 -24.91 23.34 13.16
N HIS A 39 -23.86 22.62 12.75
CA HIS A 39 -23.52 21.32 13.33
C HIS A 39 -22.38 21.36 14.36
N LEU A 40 -21.74 22.52 14.53
CA LEU A 40 -20.58 22.72 15.40
C LEU A 40 -19.44 21.72 15.13
N VAL A 41 -19.16 21.48 13.85
CA VAL A 41 -18.11 20.58 13.38
C VAL A 41 -17.15 21.36 12.48
N PHE A 42 -15.84 21.12 12.64
CA PHE A 42 -14.83 21.58 11.68
C PHE A 42 -14.88 20.71 10.42
N SER A 43 -15.89 20.94 9.57
CA SER A 43 -16.06 20.27 8.27
C SER A 43 -15.54 21.20 7.19
N GLN A 44 -14.21 21.27 7.04
CA GLN A 44 -13.60 22.29 6.18
C GLN A 44 -13.74 21.98 4.69
N ARG A 45 -13.57 20.71 4.27
CA ARG A 45 -13.53 20.28 2.86
C ARG A 45 -14.03 18.84 2.70
N HIS A 46 -14.53 18.54 1.50
CA HIS A 46 -14.96 17.19 1.11
C HIS A 46 -13.84 16.35 0.47
N GLU A 47 -12.83 17.01 -0.12
CA GLU A 47 -11.73 16.37 -0.87
C GLU A 47 -10.34 16.66 -0.27
N ALA A 48 -9.40 15.71 -0.42
CA ALA A 48 -8.02 15.83 0.04
C ALA A 48 -7.21 16.88 -0.75
N ASN A 49 -6.31 17.59 -0.06
CA ASN A 49 -5.44 18.58 -0.70
C ASN A 49 -4.19 17.91 -1.32
N THR A 50 -3.63 18.49 -2.40
CA THR A 50 -2.43 17.94 -3.06
C THR A 50 -1.21 17.85 -2.14
N VAL A 51 -1.09 18.77 -1.17
CA VAL A 51 -0.03 18.76 -0.15
C VAL A 51 -0.17 17.58 0.82
N GLU A 52 -1.40 17.16 1.12
CA GLU A 52 -1.67 16.02 2.00
C GLU A 52 -1.31 14.71 1.29
N LEU A 53 -1.69 14.59 0.02
CA LEU A 53 -1.28 13.45 -0.81
C LEU A 53 0.25 13.39 -0.99
N PHE A 54 0.90 14.56 -1.14
CA PHE A 54 2.36 14.64 -1.22
C PHE A 54 3.05 14.16 0.06
N PHE A 55 2.45 14.39 1.24
CA PHE A 55 2.94 13.84 2.51
C PHE A 55 2.82 12.31 2.57
N ASP A 56 1.71 11.76 2.07
CA ASP A 56 1.50 10.32 2.04
C ASP A 56 2.55 9.61 1.16
N LEU A 57 3.10 10.29 0.13
CA LEU A 57 4.22 9.78 -0.67
C LEU A 57 5.53 9.63 0.14
N PHE A 58 5.79 10.49 1.12
CA PHE A 58 6.97 10.34 2.00
C PHE A 58 6.82 9.14 2.95
N PHE A 59 5.59 8.83 3.37
CA PHE A 59 5.31 7.62 4.15
C PHE A 59 5.67 6.36 3.35
N VAL A 60 5.21 6.25 2.09
CA VAL A 60 5.49 5.06 1.28
C VAL A 60 6.95 4.97 0.84
N ALA A 61 7.62 6.10 0.58
CA ALA A 61 9.05 6.11 0.27
C ALA A 61 9.89 5.56 1.44
N ASN A 62 9.50 5.90 2.67
CA ASN A 62 10.10 5.34 3.89
C ASN A 62 9.90 3.83 3.96
N LEU A 63 8.67 3.37 3.73
CA LEU A 63 8.32 1.95 3.72
C LEU A 63 9.14 1.18 2.68
N ALA A 64 9.17 1.66 1.43
CA ALA A 64 9.89 1.02 0.33
C ALA A 64 11.41 0.95 0.58
N THR A 65 11.96 1.99 1.19
CA THR A 65 13.37 2.02 1.61
C THR A 65 13.60 0.96 2.68
N PHE A 66 12.76 0.91 3.70
CA PHE A 66 12.87 -0.05 4.79
C PHE A 66 12.78 -1.50 4.30
N THR A 67 11.78 -1.82 3.47
CA THR A 67 11.61 -3.13 2.82
C THR A 67 12.84 -3.55 2.02
N THR A 68 13.52 -2.60 1.37
CA THR A 68 14.73 -2.88 0.58
C THR A 68 15.95 -3.20 1.45
N TYR A 69 16.07 -2.60 2.64
CA TYR A 69 17.20 -2.84 3.55
C TYR A 69 17.00 -4.01 4.50
N HIS A 70 15.75 -4.30 4.88
CA HIS A 70 15.39 -5.36 5.83
C HIS A 70 14.55 -6.43 5.14
N SER A 71 15.21 -7.36 4.43
CA SER A 71 14.54 -8.57 3.97
C SER A 71 14.04 -9.38 5.17
N ILE A 72 12.79 -9.85 5.10
CA ILE A 72 12.14 -10.58 6.20
C ILE A 72 12.64 -12.03 6.20
N THR A 73 13.87 -12.25 6.66
CA THR A 73 14.50 -13.57 6.70
C THR A 73 14.39 -14.24 8.07
N ASP A 74 14.33 -13.44 9.16
CA ASP A 74 14.22 -13.95 10.53
C ASP A 74 13.04 -13.35 11.30
N GLY A 75 12.56 -14.07 12.31
CA GLY A 75 11.51 -13.60 13.21
C GLY A 75 11.85 -12.29 13.92
N SER A 76 13.12 -12.07 14.26
CA SER A 76 13.58 -10.79 14.83
C SER A 76 13.43 -9.63 13.83
N TYR A 77 13.75 -9.86 12.55
CA TYR A 77 13.55 -8.88 11.49
C TYR A 77 12.07 -8.65 11.19
N LEU A 78 11.23 -9.68 11.26
CA LEU A 78 9.77 -9.54 11.14
C LEU A 78 9.19 -8.65 12.26
N ILE A 79 9.60 -8.87 13.51
CA ILE A 79 9.17 -8.02 14.64
C ILE A 79 9.69 -6.59 14.48
N ALA A 80 10.93 -6.42 14.02
CA ALA A 80 11.48 -5.11 13.70
C ALA A 80 10.68 -4.42 12.59
N TYR A 81 10.23 -5.16 11.57
CA TYR A 81 9.43 -4.65 10.46
C TYR A 81 8.05 -4.16 10.93
N VAL A 82 7.31 -5.03 11.64
CA VAL A 82 6.00 -4.66 12.24
C VAL A 82 6.16 -3.48 13.18
N GLY A 83 7.24 -3.50 13.96
CA GLY A 83 7.64 -2.42 14.84
C GLY A 83 7.78 -1.11 14.09
N PHE A 84 8.71 -1.03 13.13
CA PHE A 84 9.02 0.14 12.31
C PHE A 84 7.79 0.69 11.56
N PHE A 85 7.01 -0.20 10.95
CA PHE A 85 5.74 0.15 10.31
C PHE A 85 4.76 0.82 11.29
N GLY A 86 4.67 0.31 12.53
CA GLY A 86 3.88 0.90 13.61
C GLY A 86 4.23 2.37 13.90
N ILE A 87 5.51 2.72 13.85
CA ILE A 87 5.99 4.08 14.14
C ILE A 87 5.71 5.00 12.99
N LEU A 88 6.06 4.57 11.76
CA LEU A 88 5.74 5.33 10.56
C LEU A 88 4.23 5.61 10.51
N TRP A 89 3.41 4.59 10.75
CA TRP A 89 1.96 4.70 10.69
C TRP A 89 1.42 5.59 11.80
N SER A 90 1.90 5.44 13.04
CA SER A 90 1.45 6.28 14.16
C SER A 90 1.83 7.75 13.95
N CYS A 91 3.05 8.03 13.48
CA CYS A 91 3.49 9.39 13.15
C CYS A 91 2.66 9.99 12.02
N TRP A 92 2.42 9.23 10.94
CA TRP A 92 1.56 9.65 9.85
C TRP A 92 0.13 9.93 10.32
N PHE A 93 -0.45 8.99 11.08
CA PHE A 93 -1.82 9.06 11.54
C PHE A 93 -2.06 10.33 12.38
N GLN A 94 -1.18 10.64 13.33
CA GLN A 94 -1.35 11.82 14.19
C GLN A 94 -1.24 13.14 13.42
N VAL A 95 -0.33 13.23 12.45
CA VAL A 95 -0.24 14.37 11.53
C VAL A 95 -1.52 14.48 10.70
N THR A 96 -1.99 13.37 10.14
CA THR A 96 -3.23 13.31 9.36
C THR A 96 -4.45 13.74 10.17
N LEU A 97 -4.57 13.33 11.43
CA LEU A 97 -5.67 13.75 12.31
C LEU A 97 -5.65 15.26 12.58
N HIS A 98 -4.48 15.87 12.68
CA HIS A 98 -4.35 17.32 12.79
C HIS A 98 -4.77 18.00 11.48
N ASP A 99 -4.23 17.55 10.35
CA ASP A 99 -4.48 18.17 9.04
C ASP A 99 -5.96 18.20 8.69
N VAL A 100 -6.62 17.04 8.84
CA VAL A 100 -8.02 16.86 8.48
C VAL A 100 -8.94 17.79 9.29
N ARG A 101 -8.52 18.21 10.49
CA ARG A 101 -9.27 19.11 11.35
C ARG A 101 -8.98 20.59 11.11
N PHE A 102 -7.70 20.92 10.90
CA PHE A 102 -7.22 22.29 11.06
C PHE A 102 -6.36 22.81 9.91
N ALA A 103 -5.83 21.96 9.02
CA ALA A 103 -4.92 22.42 7.97
C ALA A 103 -5.65 23.26 6.92
N ARG A 104 -5.21 24.51 6.81
CA ARG A 104 -5.57 25.44 5.74
C ARG A 104 -4.33 25.86 4.97
N ASP A 105 -4.46 25.95 3.64
CA ASP A 105 -3.35 26.30 2.76
C ASP A 105 -2.87 27.73 3.07
N SER A 106 -1.79 27.82 3.83
CA SER A 106 -1.16 29.05 4.29
C SER A 106 0.36 28.86 4.33
N ILE A 107 1.11 29.95 4.36
CA ILE A 107 2.58 29.87 4.42
C ILE A 107 3.02 29.15 5.70
N TYR A 108 2.37 29.44 6.84
CA TYR A 108 2.62 28.74 8.11
C TYR A 108 2.42 27.23 8.00
N GLU A 109 1.29 26.78 7.44
CA GLU A 109 1.01 25.35 7.31
C GLU A 109 1.98 24.68 6.35
N ARG A 110 2.39 25.35 5.27
CA ARG A 110 3.42 24.84 4.35
C ARG A 110 4.78 24.68 5.04
N VAL A 111 5.20 25.63 5.86
CA VAL A 111 6.45 25.52 6.65
C VAL A 111 6.37 24.37 7.64
N CYS A 112 5.25 24.23 8.36
CA CYS A 112 5.04 23.09 9.27
C CYS A 112 5.11 21.76 8.50
N LYS A 113 4.46 21.68 7.33
CA LYS A 113 4.54 20.52 6.44
C LYS A 113 5.96 20.21 5.98
N THR A 114 6.75 21.22 5.63
CA THR A 114 8.16 21.03 5.28
C THR A 114 8.95 20.42 6.44
N ILE A 115 8.73 20.87 7.67
CA ILE A 115 9.38 20.28 8.85
C ILE A 115 8.92 18.83 9.03
N GLN A 116 7.65 18.51 8.79
CA GLN A 116 7.15 17.12 8.83
C GLN A 116 7.79 16.24 7.75
N PHE A 117 8.08 16.75 6.55
CA PHE A 117 8.84 16.02 5.53
C PHE A 117 10.26 15.70 6.01
N ILE A 118 10.94 16.67 6.64
CA ILE A 118 12.28 16.47 7.20
C ILE A 118 12.26 15.39 8.29
N VAL A 119 11.23 15.39 9.15
CA VAL A 119 11.02 14.34 10.17
C VAL A 119 10.88 12.97 9.51
N PHE A 120 10.11 12.84 8.43
CA PHE A 120 9.95 11.57 7.71
C PHE A 120 11.24 11.12 7.01
N VAL A 121 12.05 12.04 6.49
CA VAL A 121 13.40 11.69 5.99
C VAL A 121 14.29 11.20 7.14
N GLY A 122 14.19 11.82 8.32
CA GLY A 122 14.86 11.35 9.53
C GLY A 122 14.47 9.92 9.93
N LEU A 123 13.18 9.56 9.83
CA LEU A 123 12.70 8.19 10.06
C LEU A 123 13.31 7.20 9.05
N ALA A 124 13.52 7.60 7.80
CA ALA A 124 14.13 6.74 6.77
C ALA A 124 15.59 6.40 7.12
N LEU A 125 16.34 7.38 7.63
CA LEU A 125 17.73 7.20 8.05
C LEU A 125 17.82 6.17 9.19
N VAL A 126 16.95 6.30 10.20
CA VAL A 126 16.87 5.33 11.31
C VAL A 126 16.47 3.95 10.78
N GLY A 127 15.49 3.91 9.87
CA GLY A 127 14.96 2.69 9.28
C GLY A 127 16.02 1.84 8.61
N SER A 128 17.07 2.42 8.03
CA SER A 128 18.15 1.68 7.35
C SER A 128 18.93 0.70 8.23
N SER A 129 18.93 0.89 9.54
CA SER A 129 19.68 0.10 10.52
C SER A 129 18.84 -0.24 11.76
N PHE A 130 17.52 -0.26 11.62
CA PHE A 130 16.61 -0.50 12.72
C PHE A 130 16.54 -2.00 13.04
N ASN A 131 17.31 -2.41 14.04
CA ASN A 131 17.26 -3.78 14.56
C ASN A 131 17.19 -3.78 16.09
N PRO A 132 15.98 -3.70 16.69
CA PRO A 132 15.81 -3.76 18.13
C PRO A 132 16.09 -5.16 18.73
N GLY A 133 16.26 -6.19 17.88
CA GLY A 133 16.49 -7.57 18.30
C GLY A 133 17.97 -7.98 18.35
N SER A 134 18.90 -7.18 17.80
CA SER A 134 20.33 -7.54 17.78
C SER A 134 21.04 -7.14 19.07
N LYS A 135 22.03 -7.95 19.48
CA LYS A 135 22.88 -7.69 20.66
C LYS A 135 23.82 -6.48 20.48
N LYS A 136 23.97 -5.98 19.25
CA LYS A 136 24.79 -4.81 18.88
C LYS A 136 23.86 -3.71 18.35
N ALA A 137 22.95 -3.23 19.19
CA ALA A 137 22.09 -2.10 18.85
C ALA A 137 22.96 -0.85 18.59
N ASN A 138 22.78 -0.20 17.45
CA ASN A 138 23.49 1.03 17.12
C ASN A 138 22.85 2.21 17.87
N ASN A 139 23.38 2.54 19.05
CA ASN A 139 22.86 3.58 19.96
C ASN A 139 22.63 4.93 19.24
N THR A 140 23.44 5.26 18.23
CA THR A 140 23.31 6.50 17.45
C THR A 140 22.00 6.59 16.67
N ASN A 141 21.56 5.51 16.02
CA ASN A 141 20.33 5.53 15.22
C ASN A 141 19.08 5.68 16.11
N PHE A 142 19.09 5.07 17.29
CA PHE A 142 18.01 5.22 18.26
C PHE A 142 17.96 6.62 18.88
N ARG A 143 19.11 7.27 19.04
CA ARG A 143 19.18 8.68 19.44
C ARG A 143 18.57 9.60 18.37
N ILE A 144 18.88 9.37 17.10
CA ILE A 144 18.27 10.09 15.97
C ILE A 144 16.75 9.90 15.99
N LEU A 145 16.27 8.67 16.18
CA LEU A 145 14.84 8.37 16.29
C LEU A 145 14.16 9.17 17.41
N CYS A 146 14.77 9.24 18.59
CA CYS A 146 14.23 10.03 19.70
C CYS A 146 14.13 11.52 19.32
N TYR A 147 15.18 12.09 18.73
CA TYR A 147 15.13 13.48 18.25
C TYR A 147 14.05 13.70 17.18
N THR A 148 13.92 12.78 16.21
CA THR A 148 12.90 12.86 15.18
C THR A 148 11.48 12.85 15.77
N LEU A 149 11.22 12.01 16.78
CA LEU A 149 9.93 11.97 17.47
C LEU A 149 9.67 13.21 18.33
N ILE A 150 10.68 13.73 19.02
CA ILE A 150 10.57 14.99 19.79
C ILE A 150 10.21 16.14 18.85
N ILE A 151 10.87 16.25 17.69
CA ILE A 151 10.56 17.28 16.69
C ILE A 151 9.13 17.10 16.18
N SER A 152 8.71 15.86 15.87
CA SER A 152 7.34 15.57 15.41
C SER A 152 6.28 16.00 16.43
N ARG A 153 6.42 15.61 17.71
CA ARG A 153 5.45 15.93 18.77
C ARG A 153 5.51 17.37 19.21
N GLY A 154 6.70 17.97 19.26
CA GLY A 154 6.88 19.39 19.52
C GLY A 154 6.20 20.25 18.46
N LEU A 155 6.35 19.89 17.18
CA LEU A 155 5.66 20.58 16.09
C LEU A 155 4.14 20.46 16.19
N LEU A 156 3.62 19.25 16.46
CA LEU A 156 2.18 19.06 16.67
C LEU A 156 1.68 19.90 17.86
N ALA A 157 2.39 19.93 18.98
CA ALA A 157 2.05 20.76 20.14
C ALA A 157 1.99 22.25 19.76
N ILE A 158 2.92 22.75 18.94
CA ILE A 158 2.90 24.12 18.41
C ILE A 158 1.68 24.34 17.52
N GLN A 159 1.38 23.44 16.59
CA GLN A 159 0.22 23.57 15.68
C GLN A 159 -1.11 23.61 16.45
N TYR A 160 -1.33 22.69 17.40
CA TYR A 160 -2.50 22.71 18.29
C TYR A 160 -2.53 23.99 19.16
N GLY A 161 -1.37 24.51 19.56
CA GLY A 161 -1.23 25.78 20.27
C GLY A 161 -1.69 26.99 19.45
N VAL A 162 -1.33 27.06 18.17
CA VAL A 162 -1.80 28.10 17.26
C VAL A 162 -3.32 28.02 17.10
N VAL A 163 -3.89 26.83 16.93
CA VAL A 163 -5.35 26.64 16.85
C VAL A 163 -6.03 27.11 18.14
N LEU A 164 -5.45 26.81 19.32
CA LEU A 164 -5.97 27.27 20.60
C LEU A 164 -5.96 28.80 20.70
N PHE A 165 -4.91 29.47 20.22
CA PHE A 165 -4.84 30.94 20.20
C PHE A 165 -5.95 31.58 19.35
N TYR A 166 -6.21 31.06 18.14
CA TYR A 166 -7.31 31.54 17.30
C TYR A 166 -8.69 31.25 17.91
N THR A 167 -8.84 30.09 18.55
CA THR A 167 -10.07 29.71 19.27
C THR A 167 -10.31 30.60 20.49
N PHE A 168 -9.24 31.01 21.18
CA PHE A 168 -9.29 31.96 22.30
C PHE A 168 -9.78 33.33 21.83
N ARG A 169 -9.20 33.83 20.73
CA ARG A 169 -9.61 35.09 20.11
C ARG A 169 -11.08 35.10 19.67
N ALA A 170 -11.62 33.94 19.26
CA ALA A 170 -13.00 33.78 18.85
C ALA A 170 -13.99 33.44 20.00
N LYS A 171 -13.52 33.39 21.26
CA LYS A 171 -14.36 33.17 22.47
C LYS A 171 -15.15 31.84 22.51
N PHE A 172 -14.67 30.77 21.86
CA PHE A 172 -15.29 29.44 21.95
C PHE A 172 -14.83 28.68 23.22
N SER A 173 -15.46 28.97 24.37
CA SER A 173 -15.05 28.45 25.68
C SER A 173 -15.07 26.93 25.83
N LYS A 174 -15.95 26.23 25.09
CA LYS A 174 -16.08 24.76 25.16
C LYS A 174 -14.91 24.00 24.50
N LEU A 175 -14.06 24.68 23.72
CA LEU A 175 -12.94 24.05 22.99
C LEU A 175 -11.59 24.20 23.68
N TYR A 176 -11.46 25.04 24.72
CA TYR A 176 -10.17 25.27 25.38
C TYR A 176 -9.64 24.03 26.10
N LEU A 177 -10.52 23.30 26.78
CA LEU A 177 -10.14 22.11 27.54
C LEU A 177 -9.65 20.97 26.63
N PRO A 178 -10.36 20.55 25.57
CA PRO A 178 -9.86 19.45 24.74
C PRO A 178 -8.63 19.83 23.91
N LEU A 179 -8.48 21.07 23.43
CA LEU A 179 -7.25 21.50 22.75
C LEU A 179 -6.06 21.59 23.72
N GLY A 180 -6.29 22.10 24.94
CA GLY A 180 -5.28 22.13 25.99
C GLY A 180 -4.80 20.73 26.38
N LEU A 181 -5.71 19.76 26.49
CA LEU A 181 -5.37 18.36 26.74
C LEU A 181 -4.54 17.75 25.60
N MET A 182 -4.83 18.08 24.34
CA MET A 182 -4.02 17.62 23.20
C MET A 182 -2.60 18.19 23.24
N ILE A 183 -2.45 19.49 23.52
CA ILE A 183 -1.14 20.13 23.67
C ILE A 183 -0.36 19.48 24.82
N GLY A 184 -1.02 19.27 25.97
CA GLY A 184 -0.43 18.61 27.12
C GLY A 184 0.01 17.19 26.80
N LEU A 185 -0.81 16.41 26.09
CA LEU A 185 -0.51 15.04 25.69
C LEU A 185 0.74 14.99 24.79
N TYR A 186 0.80 15.80 23.74
CA TYR A 186 1.98 15.85 22.85
C TYR A 186 3.21 16.40 23.55
N GLY A 187 3.04 17.35 24.49
CA GLY A 187 4.13 17.86 25.32
C GLY A 187 4.70 16.79 26.25
N VAL A 188 3.84 16.00 26.90
CA VAL A 188 4.25 14.87 27.75
C VAL A 188 4.92 13.78 26.90
N ALA A 189 4.40 13.46 25.72
CA ALA A 189 5.02 12.51 24.81
C ALA A 189 6.41 12.99 24.34
N ALA A 190 6.54 14.27 23.97
CA ALA A 190 7.83 14.87 23.62
C ALA A 190 8.82 14.83 24.80
N ALA A 191 8.36 15.14 26.01
CA ALA A 191 9.19 15.04 27.21
C ALA A 191 9.60 13.60 27.53
N ALA A 192 8.72 12.62 27.32
CA ALA A 192 9.03 11.20 27.51
C ALA A 192 10.09 10.72 26.51
N PHE A 193 9.98 11.07 25.21
CA PHE A 193 11.02 10.79 24.22
C PHE A 193 12.33 11.53 24.52
N GLY A 194 12.25 12.77 25.02
CA GLY A 194 13.40 13.53 25.52
C GLY A 194 14.10 12.82 26.69
N ALA A 195 13.35 12.38 27.69
CA ALA A 195 13.88 11.68 28.86
C ALA A 195 14.49 10.31 28.53
N MET A 196 14.11 9.69 27.41
CA MET A 196 14.73 8.45 26.93
C MET A 196 16.03 8.68 26.15
N THR A 197 16.33 9.91 25.72
CA THR A 197 17.53 10.24 24.91
C THR A 197 18.86 9.98 25.65
N PRO A 198 19.02 10.28 26.95
CA PRO A 198 20.23 9.99 27.70
C PRO A 198 20.52 8.48 27.84
N ALA A 199 19.49 7.65 27.85
CA ALA A 199 19.62 6.18 27.96
C ALA A 199 20.23 5.52 26.70
N PHE A 200 20.46 6.29 25.64
CA PHE A 200 21.12 5.85 24.40
C PHE A 200 22.51 6.48 24.23
N GLN A 201 23.16 6.90 25.31
CA GLN A 201 24.52 7.44 25.24
C GLN A 201 25.54 6.36 24.82
N GLU A 202 26.60 6.79 24.12
CA GLU A 202 27.67 5.90 23.64
C GLU A 202 28.39 5.27 24.84
N GLY A 203 28.24 3.95 25.02
CA GLY A 203 28.90 3.19 26.09
C GLY A 203 27.96 2.39 27.01
N GLU A 204 26.66 2.65 27.01
CA GLU A 204 25.69 1.87 27.81
C GLU A 204 25.06 0.73 26.98
N THR A 205 24.94 -0.45 27.60
CA THR A 205 24.25 -1.59 27.01
C THR A 205 22.75 -1.31 26.99
N ALA A 206 22.18 -1.07 25.81
CA ALA A 206 20.75 -0.82 25.64
C ALA A 206 19.92 -1.96 26.26
N HIS A 207 19.19 -1.67 27.33
CA HIS A 207 18.31 -2.64 27.96
C HIS A 207 17.08 -2.86 27.09
N ARG A 208 16.78 -4.13 26.77
CA ARG A 208 15.63 -4.54 25.93
C ARG A 208 14.28 -3.95 26.37
N GLY A 209 14.15 -3.56 27.65
CA GLY A 209 12.97 -2.90 28.21
C GLY A 209 12.71 -1.49 27.66
N VAL A 210 13.73 -0.74 27.27
CA VAL A 210 13.58 0.63 26.75
C VAL A 210 12.80 0.62 25.42
N TYR A 211 12.95 -0.42 24.60
CA TYR A 211 12.19 -0.59 23.37
C TYR A 211 10.70 -0.78 23.61
N VAL A 212 10.32 -1.53 24.65
CA VAL A 212 8.92 -1.78 24.99
C VAL A 212 8.25 -0.49 25.49
N VAL A 213 8.99 0.32 26.26
CA VAL A 213 8.50 1.63 26.75
C VAL A 213 8.14 2.54 25.59
N TRP A 214 8.93 2.56 24.51
CA TRP A 214 8.62 3.38 23.34
C TRP A 214 7.28 3.05 22.69
N TYR A 215 7.03 1.76 22.42
CA TYR A 215 5.76 1.30 21.87
C TYR A 215 4.60 1.60 22.82
N ILE A 216 4.78 1.40 24.12
CA ILE A 216 3.76 1.74 25.12
C ILE A 216 3.42 3.23 25.07
N VAL A 217 4.42 4.12 25.04
CA VAL A 217 4.19 5.57 24.99
C VAL A 217 3.41 5.95 23.72
N MET A 218 3.79 5.44 22.54
CA MET A 218 3.08 5.71 21.29
C MET A 218 1.65 5.15 21.28
N THR A 219 1.45 3.93 21.81
CA THR A 219 0.11 3.34 21.89
C THR A 219 -0.78 4.13 22.85
N LEU A 220 -0.27 4.49 24.03
CA LEU A 220 -1.01 5.31 25.00
C LEU A 220 -1.34 6.69 24.44
N GLU A 221 -0.39 7.31 23.72
CA GLU A 221 -0.61 8.57 23.01
C GLU A 221 -1.75 8.44 21.98
N SER A 222 -1.68 7.46 21.07
CA SER A 222 -2.72 7.27 20.06
C SER A 222 -4.10 6.96 20.66
N VAL A 223 -4.16 6.15 21.72
CA VAL A 223 -5.42 5.86 22.43
C VAL A 223 -5.96 7.12 23.10
N ALA A 224 -5.11 7.93 23.74
CA ALA A 224 -5.53 9.18 24.38
C ALA A 224 -6.04 10.20 23.35
N VAL A 225 -5.37 10.35 22.20
CA VAL A 225 -5.83 11.22 21.10
C VAL A 225 -7.21 10.77 20.63
N ILE A 226 -7.41 9.47 20.40
CA ILE A 226 -8.72 8.95 19.96
C ILE A 226 -9.77 9.17 21.05
N ALA A 227 -9.47 8.86 22.31
CA ALA A 227 -10.42 9.02 23.43
C ALA A 227 -10.88 10.48 23.60
N ILE A 228 -9.97 11.45 23.53
CA ILE A 228 -10.33 12.88 23.53
C ILE A 228 -11.22 13.20 22.32
N SER A 229 -10.92 12.63 21.17
CA SER A 229 -11.71 12.82 19.96
C SER A 229 -13.12 12.20 20.05
N SER A 230 -13.30 11.13 20.83
CA SER A 230 -14.59 10.46 21.04
C SER A 230 -15.48 11.17 22.07
N ILE A 231 -14.86 11.68 23.16
CA ILE A 231 -15.58 12.33 24.27
C ILE A 231 -16.11 13.71 23.84
N TRP A 232 -15.29 14.49 23.13
CA TRP A 232 -15.67 15.83 22.67
C TRP A 232 -16.20 15.80 21.23
N ARG A 233 -17.53 15.66 21.08
CA ARG A 233 -18.21 15.58 19.76
C ARG A 233 -17.90 16.73 18.79
N MET A 234 -17.52 17.91 19.29
CA MET A 234 -17.11 19.08 18.48
C MET A 234 -15.78 18.85 17.72
N LEU A 235 -14.92 17.94 18.22
CA LEU A 235 -13.66 17.52 17.59
C LEU A 235 -13.79 16.17 16.87
N SER A 236 -15.03 15.70 16.71
CA SER A 236 -15.31 14.45 16.02
C SER A 236 -14.96 14.58 14.54
N PHE A 237 -14.41 13.52 13.96
CA PHE A 237 -14.07 13.41 12.53
C PHE A 237 -15.28 13.25 11.59
N LYS A 238 -16.48 13.49 12.10
CA LYS A 238 -17.71 13.30 11.33
C LYS A 238 -17.76 14.39 10.26
N LYS A 239 -18.05 14.04 9.00
CA LYS A 239 -18.02 14.94 7.83
C LYS A 239 -16.62 15.43 7.39
N THR A 240 -15.54 14.86 7.92
CA THR A 240 -14.17 15.18 7.46
C THR A 240 -13.68 14.21 6.38
N HIS A 241 -12.71 14.62 5.57
CA HIS A 241 -12.08 13.79 4.53
C HIS A 241 -11.11 12.72 5.07
N LEU A 242 -11.19 12.37 6.36
CA LEU A 242 -10.37 11.30 6.97
C LEU A 242 -10.57 9.95 6.27
N MET A 243 -11.82 9.65 5.88
CA MET A 243 -12.17 8.41 5.18
C MET A 243 -11.46 8.30 3.83
N GLU A 244 -11.42 9.42 3.10
CA GLU A 244 -10.72 9.54 1.82
C GLU A 244 -9.21 9.41 2.02
N ARG A 245 -8.62 10.06 3.04
CA ARG A 245 -7.17 9.90 3.30
C ARG A 245 -6.78 8.46 3.65
N MET A 246 -7.63 7.73 4.37
CA MET A 246 -7.38 6.31 4.67
C MET A 246 -7.44 5.43 3.43
N SER A 247 -8.37 5.69 2.50
CA SER A 247 -8.45 4.96 1.23
C SER A 247 -7.30 5.33 0.28
N LEU A 248 -6.93 6.62 0.20
CA LEU A 248 -5.78 7.08 -0.57
C LEU A 248 -4.47 6.48 -0.06
N LEU A 249 -4.23 6.46 1.26
CA LEU A 249 -3.06 5.80 1.82
C LEU A 249 -3.05 4.29 1.49
N THR A 250 -4.20 3.62 1.57
CA THR A 250 -4.31 2.20 1.22
C THR A 250 -3.98 1.95 -0.25
N LEU A 251 -4.44 2.81 -1.17
CA LEU A 251 -4.08 2.75 -2.58
C LEU A 251 -2.57 2.93 -2.79
N ILE A 252 -1.96 3.90 -2.09
CA ILE A 252 -0.51 4.13 -2.14
C ILE A 252 0.26 2.89 -1.62
N VAL A 253 -0.20 2.27 -0.54
CA VAL A 253 0.39 1.04 0.02
C VAL A 253 0.29 -0.13 -0.96
N ILE A 254 -0.84 -0.31 -1.65
CA ILE A 254 -0.96 -1.29 -2.75
C ILE A 254 0.02 -0.94 -3.88
N GLY A 255 0.21 0.36 -4.17
CA GLY A 255 1.16 0.85 -5.16
C GLY A 255 2.63 0.52 -4.85
N GLU A 256 3.03 0.52 -3.56
CA GLU A 256 4.35 0.04 -3.13
C GLU A 256 4.59 -1.42 -3.54
N GLY A 257 3.54 -2.23 -3.43
CA GLY A 257 3.55 -3.60 -3.91
C GLY A 257 3.77 -3.75 -5.40
N ALA A 258 3.16 -2.88 -6.20
CA ALA A 258 3.40 -2.86 -7.64
C ALA A 258 4.88 -2.54 -7.97
N ILE A 259 5.51 -1.64 -7.19
CA ILE A 259 6.95 -1.35 -7.32
C ILE A 259 7.77 -2.60 -6.97
N GLY A 260 7.44 -3.33 -5.90
CA GLY A 260 8.13 -4.57 -5.55
C GLY A 260 7.98 -5.69 -6.60
N VAL A 261 6.82 -5.80 -7.26
CA VAL A 261 6.63 -6.72 -8.40
C VAL A 261 7.58 -6.39 -9.54
N THR A 262 7.71 -5.11 -9.93
CA THR A 262 8.64 -4.73 -11.00
C THR A 262 10.11 -5.03 -10.66
N LYS A 263 10.52 -4.86 -9.40
CA LYS A 263 11.83 -5.31 -8.91
C LYS A 263 11.99 -6.84 -9.03
N THR A 264 10.95 -7.59 -8.69
CA THR A 264 10.96 -9.07 -8.78
C THR A 264 11.08 -9.54 -10.23
N VAL A 265 10.37 -8.91 -11.17
CA VAL A 265 10.53 -9.15 -12.62
C VAL A 265 11.98 -8.92 -13.03
N SER A 266 12.57 -7.79 -12.64
CA SER A 266 13.98 -7.49 -12.96
C SER A 266 14.95 -8.49 -12.36
N ARG A 267 14.66 -9.09 -11.20
CA ARG A 267 15.49 -10.14 -10.58
C ARG A 267 15.38 -11.48 -11.30
N LEU A 268 14.20 -11.79 -11.84
CA LEU A 268 13.92 -13.02 -12.58
C LEU A 268 14.45 -12.99 -14.03
N MET A 269 14.78 -11.81 -14.56
CA MET A 269 15.39 -11.66 -15.89
C MET A 269 16.87 -12.08 -15.86
N GLY A 270 17.14 -13.34 -16.21
CA GLY A 270 18.49 -13.86 -16.46
C GLY A 270 18.93 -13.77 -17.94
N LYS A 271 20.08 -14.37 -18.28
CA LYS A 271 20.67 -14.41 -19.65
C LYS A 271 19.74 -15.04 -20.70
N TYR A 272 18.93 -16.01 -20.30
CA TYR A 272 18.00 -16.75 -21.18
C TYR A 272 16.56 -16.19 -21.19
N GLY A 273 16.33 -15.04 -20.55
CA GLY A 273 15.02 -14.43 -20.44
C GLY A 273 14.11 -15.10 -19.40
N LEU A 274 12.83 -14.75 -19.42
CA LEU A 274 11.86 -15.14 -18.42
C LEU A 274 11.17 -16.46 -18.82
N GLU A 275 11.35 -17.50 -18.00
CA GLU A 275 10.66 -18.79 -18.22
C GLU A 275 9.13 -18.65 -18.07
N PHE A 276 8.36 -19.49 -18.78
CA PHE A 276 6.88 -19.44 -18.76
C PHE A 276 6.29 -19.53 -17.35
N GLU A 277 6.83 -20.42 -16.50
CA GLU A 277 6.39 -20.57 -15.11
C GLU A 277 6.63 -19.28 -14.30
N GLY A 278 7.79 -18.65 -14.46
CA GLY A 278 8.09 -17.36 -13.83
C GLY A 278 7.12 -16.27 -14.28
N CYS A 279 6.79 -16.22 -15.57
CA CYS A 279 5.80 -15.31 -16.13
C CYS A 279 4.42 -15.51 -15.49
N ALA A 280 3.96 -16.76 -15.42
CA ALA A 280 2.68 -17.12 -14.83
C ALA A 280 2.59 -16.74 -13.35
N LEU A 281 3.67 -16.95 -12.58
CA LEU A 281 3.73 -16.57 -11.17
C LEU A 281 3.70 -15.04 -10.98
N ILE A 282 4.45 -14.28 -11.79
CA ILE A 282 4.38 -12.81 -11.78
C ILE A 282 2.97 -12.33 -12.11
N MET A 283 2.32 -12.90 -13.12
CA MET A 283 0.94 -12.58 -13.46
C MET A 283 -0.02 -12.88 -12.30
N CYS A 284 0.20 -13.97 -11.56
CA CYS A 284 -0.57 -14.25 -10.35
C CYS A 284 -0.40 -13.15 -9.29
N VAL A 285 0.82 -12.62 -9.08
CA VAL A 285 1.03 -11.52 -8.13
C VAL A 285 0.31 -10.24 -8.56
N ILE A 286 0.35 -9.91 -9.86
CA ILE A 286 -0.38 -8.76 -10.42
C ILE A 286 -1.89 -8.91 -10.19
N ILE A 287 -2.44 -10.11 -10.44
CA ILE A 287 -3.86 -10.38 -10.19
C ILE A 287 -4.16 -10.27 -8.69
N VAL A 288 -3.30 -10.79 -7.81
CA VAL A 288 -3.46 -10.61 -6.34
C VAL A 288 -3.54 -9.12 -5.98
N LEU A 289 -2.69 -8.26 -6.53
CA LEU A 289 -2.75 -6.81 -6.30
C LEU A 289 -4.10 -6.21 -6.74
N VAL A 290 -4.60 -6.60 -7.92
CA VAL A 290 -5.90 -6.15 -8.44
C VAL A 290 -7.06 -6.66 -7.56
N LEU A 291 -6.99 -7.91 -7.09
CA LEU A 291 -8.01 -8.48 -6.20
C LEU A 291 -8.00 -7.80 -4.82
N LEU A 292 -6.83 -7.45 -4.27
CA LEU A 292 -6.72 -6.68 -3.03
C LEU A 292 -7.35 -5.29 -3.17
N TRP A 293 -7.10 -4.62 -4.30
CA TRP A 293 -7.73 -3.35 -4.64
C TRP A 293 -9.26 -3.49 -4.72
N ALA A 294 -9.75 -4.48 -5.49
CA ALA A 294 -11.18 -4.70 -5.69
C ALA A 294 -11.89 -5.04 -4.36
N LEU A 295 -11.32 -5.92 -3.52
CA LEU A 295 -11.90 -6.32 -2.23
C LEU A 295 -12.10 -5.14 -1.27
N TYR A 296 -11.22 -4.14 -1.34
CA TYR A 296 -11.31 -2.94 -0.51
C TYR A 296 -12.21 -1.86 -1.10
N PHE A 297 -12.01 -1.50 -2.38
CA PHE A 297 -12.71 -0.37 -3.00
C PHE A 297 -14.13 -0.68 -3.45
N ASP A 298 -14.44 -1.93 -3.83
CA ASP A 298 -15.81 -2.29 -4.25
C ASP A 298 -16.82 -2.21 -3.09
N ASN A 299 -16.35 -2.47 -1.87
CA ASN A 299 -17.14 -2.38 -0.64
C ASN A 299 -16.93 -1.04 0.08
N PHE A 300 -16.40 -0.02 -0.62
CA PHE A 300 -16.05 1.25 0.01
C PHE A 300 -17.31 1.96 0.51
N PRO A 301 -17.32 2.45 1.75
CA PRO A 301 -18.49 3.07 2.31
C PRO A 301 -18.75 4.49 1.81
N HIS A 302 -19.88 4.71 1.13
CA HIS A 302 -20.31 6.04 0.67
C HIS A 302 -21.35 6.62 1.64
N GLY A 303 -20.92 7.10 2.81
CA GLY A 303 -21.84 7.67 3.79
C GLY A 303 -21.25 8.03 5.15
N HIS A 304 -22.00 8.83 5.92
CA HIS A 304 -21.57 9.32 7.23
C HIS A 304 -21.85 8.30 8.34
N TYR A 305 -20.81 7.86 9.05
CA TYR A 305 -20.91 6.95 10.19
C TYR A 305 -21.21 7.65 11.51
N GLY A 306 -21.62 6.85 12.50
CA GLY A 306 -21.52 7.25 13.90
C GLY A 306 -20.06 7.54 14.27
N THR A 307 -19.85 8.52 15.16
CA THR A 307 -18.52 9.07 15.48
C THR A 307 -17.52 8.03 16.00
N ILE A 308 -17.99 7.09 16.84
CA ILE A 308 -17.18 6.01 17.43
C ILE A 308 -16.81 4.98 16.36
N ARG A 309 -17.78 4.60 15.53
CA ARG A 309 -17.61 3.59 14.49
C ARG A 309 -16.62 4.04 13.42
N GLN A 310 -16.65 5.33 13.05
CA GLN A 310 -15.66 5.93 12.14
C GLN A 310 -14.23 5.88 12.71
N GLN A 311 -14.08 6.08 14.03
CA GLN A 311 -12.76 6.03 14.67
C GLN A 311 -12.20 4.60 14.74
N ILE A 312 -13.03 3.62 15.09
CA ILE A 312 -12.64 2.20 15.06
C ILE A 312 -12.27 1.79 13.63
N TRP A 313 -13.09 2.18 12.65
CA TRP A 313 -12.80 1.96 11.23
C TRP A 313 -11.44 2.56 10.85
N SER A 314 -11.15 3.80 11.25
CA SER A 314 -9.87 4.46 10.95
C SER A 314 -8.66 3.78 11.60
N LEU A 315 -8.80 3.28 12.83
CA LEU A 315 -7.71 2.58 13.54
C LEU A 315 -7.46 1.20 12.94
N MET A 316 -8.50 0.52 12.48
CA MET A 316 -8.40 -0.80 11.86
C MET A 316 -7.68 -0.78 10.50
N HIS A 317 -7.47 0.40 9.90
CA HIS A 317 -6.60 0.52 8.73
C HIS A 317 -5.15 0.18 9.04
N PHE A 318 -4.70 0.32 10.30
CA PHE A 318 -3.35 -0.08 10.70
C PHE A 318 -3.07 -1.57 10.44
N PRO A 319 -3.79 -2.53 11.09
CA PRO A 319 -3.58 -3.95 10.84
C PRO A 319 -3.94 -4.35 9.40
N PHE A 320 -4.89 -3.66 8.77
CA PHE A 320 -5.27 -3.93 7.39
C PHE A 320 -4.18 -3.58 6.38
N GLN A 321 -3.59 -2.38 6.46
CA GLN A 321 -2.50 -1.96 5.59
C GLN A 321 -1.25 -2.81 5.85
N LEU A 322 -0.95 -3.15 7.11
CA LEU A 322 0.13 -4.08 7.45
C LEU A 322 -0.10 -5.46 6.79
N ALA A 323 -1.33 -5.96 6.79
CA ALA A 323 -1.67 -7.22 6.14
C ALA A 323 -1.49 -7.16 4.62
N ILE A 324 -1.87 -6.06 3.96
CA ILE A 324 -1.63 -5.84 2.52
C ILE A 324 -0.13 -5.91 2.22
N VAL A 325 0.67 -5.14 2.96
CA VAL A 325 2.14 -5.15 2.81
C VAL A 325 2.69 -6.56 3.00
N GLY A 326 2.24 -7.28 4.02
CA GLY A 326 2.67 -8.65 4.29
C GLY A 326 2.29 -9.65 3.18
N ILE A 327 1.10 -9.56 2.61
CA ILE A 327 0.68 -10.42 1.48
C ILE A 327 1.53 -10.12 0.24
N VAL A 328 1.72 -8.84 -0.06
CA VAL A 328 2.45 -8.37 -1.23
C VAL A 328 3.93 -8.73 -1.15
N GLU A 329 4.61 -8.39 -0.06
CA GLU A 329 6.02 -8.72 0.14
C GLU A 329 6.23 -10.23 0.28
N GLY A 330 5.31 -10.93 0.95
CA GLY A 330 5.28 -12.39 1.00
C GLY A 330 5.15 -13.01 -0.39
N SER A 331 4.28 -12.48 -1.25
CA SER A 331 4.11 -12.99 -2.60
C SER A 331 5.39 -12.87 -3.43
N GLN A 332 6.10 -11.73 -3.36
CA GLN A 332 7.37 -11.52 -4.05
C GLN A 332 8.46 -12.49 -3.57
N GLN A 333 8.59 -12.65 -2.25
CA GLN A 333 9.58 -13.55 -1.65
C GLN A 333 9.27 -15.02 -1.94
N LEU A 334 8.00 -15.42 -2.02
CA LEU A 334 7.59 -16.77 -2.42
C LEU A 334 7.91 -17.06 -3.90
N VAL A 335 7.75 -16.09 -4.81
CA VAL A 335 8.19 -16.27 -6.22
C VAL A 335 9.70 -16.50 -6.29
N LEU A 336 10.47 -15.68 -5.57
CA LEU A 336 11.94 -15.83 -5.52
C LEU A 336 12.34 -17.19 -4.90
N ALA A 337 11.67 -17.61 -3.83
CA ALA A 337 11.88 -18.92 -3.21
C ALA A 337 11.63 -20.06 -4.21
N ARG A 338 10.49 -20.03 -4.92
CA ARG A 338 10.15 -21.04 -5.93
C ARG A 338 11.18 -21.06 -7.06
N TYR A 339 11.60 -19.89 -7.54
CA TYR A 339 12.62 -19.80 -8.58
C TYR A 339 13.93 -20.45 -8.12
N VAL A 340 14.38 -20.20 -6.88
CA VAL A 340 15.58 -20.83 -6.33
C VAL A 340 15.42 -22.34 -6.19
N ILE A 341 14.31 -22.82 -5.64
CA ILE A 341 14.03 -24.27 -5.48
C ILE A 341 14.03 -24.96 -6.86
N LYS A 342 13.42 -24.35 -7.88
CA LYS A 342 13.41 -24.89 -9.23
C LYS A 342 14.81 -24.98 -9.83
N ASN A 343 15.65 -23.96 -9.62
CA ASN A 343 17.03 -23.98 -10.09
C ASN A 343 17.85 -25.05 -9.36
N TRP A 344 17.63 -25.23 -8.07
CA TRP A 344 18.21 -26.33 -7.29
C TRP A 344 17.84 -27.71 -7.86
N GLU A 345 16.56 -27.95 -8.13
CA GLU A 345 16.11 -29.19 -8.78
C GLU A 345 16.74 -29.39 -10.17
N LYS A 346 16.96 -28.30 -10.92
CA LYS A 346 17.61 -28.33 -12.24
C LYS A 346 19.09 -28.70 -12.15
N ILE A 347 19.80 -28.20 -11.14
CA ILE A 347 21.20 -28.56 -10.88
C ILE A 347 21.30 -30.06 -10.58
N ILE A 348 20.48 -30.56 -9.65
CA ILE A 348 20.47 -31.97 -9.28
C ILE A 348 20.15 -32.85 -10.48
N LYS A 349 19.07 -32.56 -11.22
CA LYS A 349 18.71 -33.33 -12.43
C LYS A 349 19.80 -33.31 -13.52
N GLY A 350 20.54 -32.21 -13.64
CA GLY A 350 21.66 -32.11 -14.56
C GLY A 350 22.82 -33.04 -14.18
N ILE A 351 23.10 -33.14 -12.88
CA ILE A 351 24.09 -34.07 -12.32
C ILE A 351 23.62 -35.51 -12.46
N ASP A 352 22.36 -35.80 -12.11
CA ASP A 352 21.76 -37.13 -12.26
C ASP A 352 21.83 -37.59 -13.72
N GLN A 353 21.51 -36.72 -14.68
CA GLN A 353 21.61 -37.01 -16.11
C GLN A 353 23.04 -37.38 -16.53
N ALA A 354 24.03 -36.58 -16.14
CA ALA A 354 25.42 -36.82 -16.52
C ALA A 354 26.01 -38.07 -15.82
N CYS A 355 25.67 -38.28 -14.55
CA CYS A 355 26.30 -39.28 -13.69
C CYS A 355 25.49 -40.59 -13.63
N TRP A 356 24.21 -40.55 -13.23
CA TRP A 356 23.37 -41.76 -13.07
C TRP A 356 22.87 -42.34 -14.40
N TYR A 357 22.48 -41.49 -15.36
CA TYR A 357 21.90 -41.97 -16.63
C TYR A 357 22.96 -42.19 -17.71
N GLU A 358 23.87 -41.24 -17.89
CA GLU A 358 24.87 -41.29 -18.97
C GLU A 358 26.21 -41.91 -18.54
N ASN A 359 26.41 -42.16 -17.24
CA ASN A 359 27.63 -42.75 -16.66
C ASN A 359 28.91 -42.06 -17.17
N GLN A 360 28.86 -40.73 -17.33
CA GLN A 360 30.00 -39.96 -17.81
C GLN A 360 31.06 -39.88 -16.70
N ASP A 361 32.32 -40.02 -17.09
CA ASP A 361 33.44 -40.00 -16.15
C ASP A 361 34.62 -39.17 -16.71
N GLY A 362 35.46 -38.67 -15.82
CA GLY A 362 36.64 -37.85 -16.15
C GLY A 362 36.30 -36.58 -16.94
N GLU A 363 36.97 -36.36 -18.08
CA GLU A 363 36.84 -35.13 -18.87
C GLU A 363 35.44 -34.91 -19.46
N LYS A 364 34.70 -35.98 -19.78
CA LYS A 364 33.34 -35.86 -20.33
C LYS A 364 32.37 -35.32 -19.28
N LEU A 365 32.51 -35.79 -18.04
CA LEU A 365 31.73 -35.32 -16.90
C LEU A 365 32.03 -33.84 -16.64
N ARG A 366 33.31 -33.47 -16.60
CA ARG A 366 33.76 -32.06 -16.48
C ARG A 366 33.09 -31.17 -17.52
N ASP A 367 33.17 -31.54 -18.80
CA ASP A 367 32.65 -30.71 -19.89
C ASP A 367 31.11 -30.56 -19.84
N SER A 368 30.40 -31.59 -19.37
CA SER A 368 28.95 -31.51 -19.12
C SER A 368 28.61 -30.60 -17.94
N LEU A 369 29.39 -30.65 -16.85
CA LEU A 369 29.23 -29.77 -15.69
C LEU A 369 29.58 -28.31 -16.02
N LEU A 370 30.58 -28.07 -16.86
CA LEU A 370 30.90 -26.72 -17.36
C LEU A 370 29.75 -26.14 -18.20
N LYS A 371 29.14 -26.94 -19.09
CA LYS A 371 27.93 -26.53 -19.82
C LYS A 371 26.76 -26.23 -18.89
N LEU A 372 26.64 -26.98 -17.79
CA LEU A 372 25.63 -26.74 -16.76
C LEU A 372 25.90 -25.38 -16.08
N LEU A 373 27.14 -25.10 -15.67
CA LEU A 373 27.55 -23.83 -15.07
C LEU A 373 27.30 -22.61 -15.98
N ASP A 374 27.58 -22.74 -17.29
CA ASP A 374 27.39 -21.68 -18.29
C ASP A 374 25.95 -21.14 -18.35
N TYR A 375 24.96 -21.97 -17.98
CA TYR A 375 23.55 -21.57 -17.97
C TYR A 375 23.26 -20.42 -16.99
N TRP A 376 23.95 -20.34 -15.85
CA TRP A 376 23.71 -19.30 -14.85
C TRP A 376 24.60 -18.07 -15.03
N ASN A 377 25.71 -18.17 -15.77
CA ASN A 377 26.58 -17.06 -16.15
C ASN A 377 26.91 -16.14 -14.96
N PHE A 378 27.48 -16.74 -13.90
CA PHE A 378 27.86 -16.05 -12.67
C PHE A 378 28.91 -14.94 -12.88
N GLU A 379 29.53 -14.85 -14.06
CA GLU A 379 30.42 -13.75 -14.46
C GLU A 379 29.71 -12.41 -14.64
N SER A 380 28.38 -12.43 -14.83
CA SER A 380 27.61 -11.21 -15.12
C SER A 380 27.57 -10.21 -13.97
N LYS A 381 27.83 -10.63 -12.73
CA LYS A 381 27.77 -9.77 -11.54
C LYS A 381 29.04 -9.93 -10.70
N SER A 382 29.55 -8.82 -10.19
CA SER A 382 30.76 -8.80 -9.35
C SER A 382 30.61 -9.60 -8.06
N GLU A 383 29.39 -9.72 -7.54
CA GLU A 383 29.07 -10.45 -6.31
C GLU A 383 29.13 -11.98 -6.49
N THR A 384 28.91 -12.48 -7.72
CA THR A 384 28.87 -13.91 -8.02
C THR A 384 30.17 -14.43 -8.64
N LEU A 385 31.09 -13.55 -9.05
CA LEU A 385 32.41 -13.92 -9.58
C LEU A 385 33.20 -14.87 -8.66
N PRO A 386 33.36 -14.59 -7.35
CA PRO A 386 34.14 -15.46 -6.47
C PRO A 386 33.52 -16.85 -6.28
N LEU A 387 32.20 -16.95 -6.45
CA LEU A 387 31.48 -18.23 -6.36
C LEU A 387 31.70 -19.04 -7.63
N GLN A 388 31.77 -18.40 -8.79
CA GLN A 388 32.11 -19.08 -10.04
C GLN A 388 33.50 -19.70 -9.99
N ASP A 389 34.50 -18.97 -9.50
CA ASP A 389 35.87 -19.48 -9.39
C ASP A 389 35.94 -20.74 -8.51
N LYS A 390 35.17 -20.76 -7.42
CA LYS A 390 35.05 -21.94 -6.54
C LYS A 390 34.36 -23.12 -7.24
N VAL A 391 33.23 -22.87 -7.90
CA VAL A 391 32.51 -23.93 -8.64
C VAL A 391 33.37 -24.49 -9.76
N LEU A 392 34.13 -23.65 -10.48
CA LEU A 392 35.07 -24.10 -11.51
C LEU A 392 36.14 -25.02 -10.91
N ALA A 393 36.77 -24.62 -9.81
CA ALA A 393 37.78 -25.44 -9.14
C ALA A 393 37.21 -26.82 -8.75
N GLU A 394 36.01 -26.87 -8.17
CA GLU A 394 35.34 -28.12 -7.80
C GLU A 394 34.99 -28.98 -9.03
N ILE A 395 34.53 -28.39 -10.14
CA ILE A 395 34.29 -29.12 -11.40
C ILE A 395 35.58 -29.74 -11.96
N TYR A 396 36.71 -29.03 -11.90
CA TYR A 396 38.00 -29.56 -12.33
C TYR A 396 38.51 -30.68 -11.41
N GLU A 397 38.28 -30.60 -10.10
CA GLU A 397 38.59 -31.68 -9.17
C GLU A 397 37.75 -32.93 -9.45
N ILE A 398 36.44 -32.77 -9.70
CA ILE A 398 35.54 -33.86 -10.09
C ILE A 398 36.00 -34.52 -11.39
N GLY A 399 36.41 -33.72 -12.39
CA GLY A 399 36.90 -34.22 -13.67
C GLY A 399 38.27 -34.93 -13.62
N ASN A 400 39.08 -34.66 -12.59
CA ASN A 400 40.38 -35.30 -12.39
C ASN A 400 40.28 -36.62 -11.61
N ALA A 401 39.21 -36.78 -10.84
CA ALA A 401 38.87 -38.04 -10.21
C ALA A 401 38.28 -39.02 -11.24
N THR A 402 38.54 -40.31 -11.05
CA THR A 402 38.01 -41.38 -11.93
C THR A 402 37.14 -42.32 -11.11
N GLY A 403 36.12 -42.88 -11.74
CA GLY A 403 35.19 -43.82 -11.13
C GLY A 403 34.11 -43.19 -10.26
N ILE A 404 33.94 -41.85 -10.24
CA ILE A 404 32.88 -41.21 -9.43
C ILE A 404 31.50 -41.69 -9.88
N CYS A 405 31.26 -41.72 -11.19
CA CYS A 405 30.01 -42.14 -11.82
C CYS A 405 30.10 -43.57 -12.39
N SER A 406 30.90 -44.44 -11.76
CA SER A 406 30.96 -45.84 -12.17
C SER A 406 29.66 -46.56 -11.76
N PRO A 407 29.18 -47.55 -12.54
CA PRO A 407 27.95 -48.28 -12.21
C PRO A 407 27.99 -48.96 -10.84
N GLU A 408 29.18 -49.36 -10.38
CA GLU A 408 29.41 -49.98 -9.08
C GLU A 408 29.21 -48.97 -7.94
N ASN A 409 29.77 -47.77 -8.06
CA ASN A 409 29.63 -46.72 -7.05
C ASN A 409 28.23 -46.11 -7.06
N ILE A 410 27.59 -45.99 -8.23
CA ILE A 410 26.20 -45.54 -8.34
C ILE A 410 25.25 -46.49 -7.60
N ALA A 411 25.45 -47.81 -7.74
CA ALA A 411 24.65 -48.79 -7.01
C ALA A 411 24.85 -48.70 -5.48
N ASP A 412 26.05 -48.31 -5.03
CA ASP A 412 26.35 -48.07 -3.61
C ASP A 412 25.69 -46.76 -3.10
N TYR A 413 25.72 -45.70 -3.89
CA TYR A 413 25.03 -44.43 -3.58
C TYR A 413 23.52 -44.60 -3.52
N ASP A 414 22.92 -45.38 -4.43
CA ASP A 414 21.47 -45.67 -4.41
C ASP A 414 21.08 -46.53 -3.19
N ALA A 415 21.97 -47.42 -2.74
CA ALA A 415 21.74 -48.25 -1.56
C ALA A 415 21.85 -47.48 -0.24
N THR A 416 22.76 -46.49 -0.19
CA THR A 416 23.01 -45.66 1.00
C THR A 416 22.15 -44.40 1.03
N GLY A 417 21.67 -43.92 -0.12
CA GLY A 417 20.97 -42.65 -0.27
C GLY A 417 21.90 -41.43 -0.17
N ASP A 418 23.21 -41.63 -0.22
CA ASP A 418 24.20 -40.57 -0.05
C ASP A 418 24.57 -39.91 -1.39
N VAL A 419 24.60 -38.57 -1.39
CA VAL A 419 25.14 -37.79 -2.51
C VAL A 419 26.67 -37.81 -2.41
N PRO A 420 27.42 -38.09 -3.50
CA PRO A 420 28.88 -38.08 -3.43
C PRO A 420 29.39 -36.72 -2.95
N LEU A 421 30.26 -36.73 -1.94
CA LEU A 421 30.82 -35.52 -1.30
C LEU A 421 31.29 -34.43 -2.29
N PRO A 422 31.96 -34.75 -3.41
CA PRO A 422 32.38 -33.75 -4.39
C PRO A 422 31.20 -33.02 -5.06
N PHE A 423 30.11 -33.73 -5.36
CA PHE A 423 28.91 -33.10 -5.92
C PHE A 423 28.19 -32.26 -4.86
N GLY A 424 28.20 -32.68 -3.59
CA GLY A 424 27.57 -31.93 -2.50
C GLY A 424 28.11 -30.50 -2.37
N GLN A 425 29.43 -30.32 -2.40
CA GLN A 425 30.07 -29.00 -2.31
C GLN A 425 29.71 -28.12 -3.52
N MET A 426 29.81 -28.68 -4.72
CA MET A 426 29.46 -28.01 -5.99
C MET A 426 28.01 -27.55 -6.00
N ILE A 427 27.10 -28.42 -5.61
CA ILE A 427 25.68 -28.14 -5.52
C ILE A 427 25.41 -26.96 -4.56
N PHE A 428 26.06 -26.92 -3.39
CA PHE A 428 25.93 -25.81 -2.45
C PHE A 428 26.53 -24.49 -3.00
N GLN A 429 27.71 -24.51 -3.62
CA GLN A 429 28.30 -23.30 -4.20
C GLN A 429 27.47 -22.77 -5.37
N MET A 430 26.92 -23.64 -6.22
CA MET A 430 26.00 -23.25 -7.29
C MET A 430 24.71 -22.65 -6.74
N PHE A 431 24.16 -23.22 -5.66
CA PHE A 431 23.00 -22.65 -4.97
C PHE A 431 23.28 -21.27 -4.41
N ASP A 432 24.40 -21.10 -3.72
CA ASP A 432 24.83 -19.81 -3.18
C ASP A 432 25.00 -18.80 -4.32
N GLY A 433 25.55 -19.22 -5.46
CA GLY A 433 25.65 -18.44 -6.70
C GLY A 433 24.30 -17.98 -7.24
N VAL A 434 23.31 -18.87 -7.32
CA VAL A 434 21.95 -18.52 -7.75
C VAL A 434 21.29 -17.58 -6.73
N TYR A 435 21.44 -17.86 -5.44
CA TYR A 435 20.83 -17.09 -4.36
C TYR A 435 21.37 -15.65 -4.32
N VAL A 436 22.70 -15.48 -4.35
CA VAL A 436 23.38 -14.18 -4.40
C VAL A 436 23.13 -13.50 -5.74
N GLY A 437 23.11 -14.26 -6.84
CA GLY A 437 22.81 -13.77 -8.18
C GLY A 437 21.43 -13.10 -8.30
N LEU A 438 20.47 -13.45 -7.45
CA LEU A 438 19.15 -12.80 -7.38
C LEU A 438 19.15 -11.49 -6.56
N GLY A 439 20.28 -11.11 -5.98
CA GLY A 439 20.43 -9.94 -5.12
C GLY A 439 19.79 -10.11 -3.74
N MET A 440 19.62 -11.36 -3.28
CA MET A 440 19.13 -11.66 -1.93
C MET A 440 20.29 -11.54 -0.94
N LYS A 441 20.17 -10.63 0.03
CA LYS A 441 21.18 -10.43 1.06
C LYS A 441 21.06 -11.53 2.12
N LEU A 442 22.11 -12.34 2.26
CA LEU A 442 22.25 -13.26 3.38
C LEU A 442 22.66 -12.48 4.63
N PRO A 443 22.04 -12.74 5.80
CA PRO A 443 22.44 -12.08 7.05
C PRO A 443 23.88 -12.49 7.42
N VAL A 444 24.80 -11.52 7.35
CA VAL A 444 26.26 -11.71 7.52
C VAL A 444 26.60 -12.45 8.82
N ASP A 445 25.87 -12.15 9.91
CA ASP A 445 26.05 -12.76 11.23
C ASP A 445 25.81 -14.29 11.26
N LYS A 446 25.08 -14.83 10.27
CA LYS A 446 24.72 -16.25 10.18
C LYS A 446 25.50 -17.00 9.10
N VAL A 447 26.08 -16.30 8.13
CA VAL A 447 26.92 -16.91 7.08
C VAL A 447 28.24 -17.43 7.65
N GLU A 448 28.71 -16.87 8.77
CA GLU A 448 29.91 -17.37 9.48
C GLU A 448 29.68 -18.70 10.22
N THR A 449 28.42 -19.14 10.41
CA THR A 449 28.08 -20.34 11.20
C THR A 449 27.17 -21.35 10.49
N TYR A 450 26.48 -20.96 9.41
CA TYR A 450 25.54 -21.81 8.67
C TYR A 450 25.75 -21.68 7.15
N SER A 451 25.53 -22.76 6.40
CA SER A 451 25.47 -22.72 4.94
C SER A 451 24.30 -21.85 4.46
N ALA A 452 24.43 -21.18 3.31
CA ALA A 452 23.36 -20.29 2.82
C ALA A 452 22.05 -21.05 2.54
N SER A 453 22.15 -22.33 2.17
CA SER A 453 21.04 -23.27 2.04
C SER A 453 20.23 -23.45 3.33
N GLY A 454 20.89 -23.64 4.48
CA GLY A 454 20.22 -23.77 5.78
C GLY A 454 19.49 -22.49 6.20
N VAL A 455 20.10 -21.33 5.93
CA VAL A 455 19.48 -20.03 6.20
C VAL A 455 18.27 -19.79 5.29
N ALA A 456 18.36 -20.17 4.00
CA ALA A 456 17.26 -20.03 3.04
C ALA A 456 16.04 -20.87 3.44
N ILE A 457 16.24 -22.13 3.85
CA ILE A 457 15.18 -23.05 4.26
C ILE A 457 14.40 -22.52 5.46
N HIS A 458 15.09 -21.99 6.48
CA HIS A 458 14.45 -21.36 7.63
C HIS A 458 13.73 -20.06 7.25
N SER A 459 14.33 -19.26 6.38
CA SER A 459 13.73 -18.02 5.89
C SER A 459 12.43 -18.31 5.13
N TRP A 460 12.40 -19.28 4.22
CA TRP A 460 11.20 -19.62 3.45
C TRP A 460 10.05 -20.13 4.32
N ARG A 461 10.36 -20.87 5.40
CA ARG A 461 9.35 -21.26 6.39
C ARG A 461 8.73 -20.04 7.08
N LEU A 462 9.55 -19.05 7.46
CA LEU A 462 9.06 -17.79 8.00
C LEU A 462 8.21 -17.02 6.98
N VAL A 463 8.68 -16.96 5.73
CA VAL A 463 7.96 -16.30 4.62
C VAL A 463 6.58 -16.90 4.41
N TYR A 464 6.51 -18.22 4.35
CA TYR A 464 5.25 -18.94 4.24
C TYR A 464 4.31 -18.63 5.41
N LEU A 465 4.82 -18.67 6.64
CA LEU A 465 4.04 -18.39 7.85
C LEU A 465 3.47 -16.97 7.84
N TYR A 466 4.31 -15.94 7.65
CA TYR A 466 3.83 -14.57 7.73
C TYR A 466 2.91 -14.23 6.56
N PHE A 467 3.11 -14.83 5.37
CA PHE A 467 2.23 -14.64 4.22
C PHE A 467 0.80 -15.09 4.53
N TRP A 468 0.62 -16.31 5.03
CA TRP A 468 -0.72 -16.82 5.37
C TRP A 468 -1.33 -16.17 6.62
N VAL A 469 -0.50 -15.77 7.60
CA VAL A 469 -0.98 -14.96 8.74
C VAL A 469 -1.47 -13.60 8.26
N SER A 470 -0.75 -12.94 7.35
CA SER A 470 -1.16 -11.66 6.76
C SER A 470 -2.43 -11.82 5.92
N PHE A 471 -2.55 -12.91 5.16
CA PHE A 471 -3.79 -13.27 4.45
C PHE A 471 -4.99 -13.39 5.40
N CYS A 472 -4.82 -14.13 6.50
CA CYS A 472 -5.89 -14.28 7.50
C CYS A 472 -6.23 -12.94 8.18
N LEU A 473 -5.22 -12.14 8.52
CA LEU A 473 -5.40 -10.81 9.11
C LEU A 473 -6.18 -9.88 8.17
N PHE A 474 -5.88 -9.90 6.87
CA PHE A 474 -6.62 -9.15 5.86
C PHE A 474 -8.08 -9.57 5.81
N VAL A 475 -8.36 -10.87 5.76
CA VAL A 475 -9.74 -11.40 5.73
C VAL A 475 -10.51 -11.04 7.00
N ILE A 476 -9.88 -11.15 8.17
CA ILE A 476 -10.48 -10.73 9.46
C ILE A 476 -10.83 -9.25 9.42
N CYS A 477 -9.90 -8.39 9.01
CA CYS A 477 -10.14 -6.95 8.90
C CYS A 477 -11.27 -6.65 7.89
N SER A 478 -11.33 -7.37 6.77
CA SER A 478 -12.40 -7.26 5.77
C SER A 478 -13.78 -7.62 6.35
N ILE A 479 -13.89 -8.69 7.15
CA ILE A 479 -15.13 -9.05 7.86
C ILE A 479 -15.56 -7.92 8.79
N VAL A 480 -14.62 -7.40 9.59
CA VAL A 480 -14.93 -6.32 10.52
C VAL A 480 -15.32 -5.05 9.77
N PHE A 481 -14.70 -4.75 8.61
CA PHE A 481 -15.11 -3.61 7.79
C PHE A 481 -16.55 -3.73 7.34
N LEU A 482 -17.00 -4.89 6.84
CA LEU A 482 -18.40 -5.08 6.45
C LEU A 482 -19.36 -4.85 7.63
N ILE A 483 -19.04 -5.38 8.81
CA ILE A 483 -19.82 -5.15 10.04
C ILE A 483 -19.83 -3.66 10.42
N LEU A 484 -18.70 -2.97 10.25
CA LEU A 484 -18.53 -1.53 10.47
C LEU A 484 -18.97 -0.67 9.28
N ILE A 485 -19.50 -1.21 8.18
CA ILE A 485 -20.03 -0.43 7.03
C ILE A 485 -21.56 -0.59 6.91
N ARG A 486 -22.11 -1.71 7.39
CA ARG A 486 -23.55 -1.97 7.45
C ARG A 486 -24.37 -0.83 8.10
N ARG A 487 -25.23 -0.17 7.32
CA ARG A 487 -26.14 0.90 7.78
C ARG A 487 -27.59 0.43 7.90
N HIS A 488 -27.98 -0.53 7.08
CA HIS A 488 -29.36 -1.03 6.97
C HIS A 488 -29.52 -2.39 7.68
N ARG A 489 -30.71 -2.97 7.61
CA ARG A 489 -30.95 -4.32 8.15
C ARG A 489 -30.05 -5.32 7.40
N ALA A 490 -29.70 -6.41 8.08
CA ALA A 490 -28.85 -7.42 7.48
C ALA A 490 -29.58 -8.09 6.31
N ASP A 491 -29.04 -7.91 5.11
CA ASP A 491 -29.58 -8.50 3.89
C ASP A 491 -28.87 -9.82 3.57
N THR A 492 -29.42 -10.59 2.62
CA THR A 492 -28.81 -11.85 2.17
C THR A 492 -27.38 -11.68 1.66
N PHE A 493 -27.03 -10.50 1.13
CA PHE A 493 -25.65 -10.13 0.79
C PHE A 493 -24.72 -10.21 2.01
N ASP A 494 -25.07 -9.57 3.12
CA ASP A 494 -24.23 -9.54 4.33
C ASP A 494 -23.96 -10.96 4.86
N PHE A 495 -24.98 -11.82 4.89
CA PHE A 495 -24.84 -13.19 5.38
C PHE A 495 -23.94 -14.05 4.48
N VAL A 496 -24.12 -13.97 3.16
CA VAL A 496 -23.30 -14.73 2.20
C VAL A 496 -21.87 -14.19 2.19
N SER A 497 -21.70 -12.88 2.12
CA SER A 497 -20.41 -12.19 2.07
C SER A 497 -19.54 -12.47 3.31
N ILE A 498 -20.15 -12.42 4.49
CA ILE A 498 -19.47 -12.76 5.75
C ILE A 498 -19.20 -14.27 5.83
N GLY A 499 -20.17 -15.12 5.45
CA GLY A 499 -20.04 -16.58 5.48
C GLY A 499 -18.88 -17.09 4.60
N VAL A 500 -18.76 -16.58 3.38
CA VAL A 500 -17.67 -16.94 2.46
C VAL A 500 -16.31 -16.53 3.01
N ARG A 501 -16.20 -15.34 3.62
CA ARG A 501 -14.96 -14.90 4.27
C ARG A 501 -14.58 -15.79 5.44
N PHE A 502 -15.53 -16.30 6.22
CA PHE A 502 -15.24 -17.28 7.27
C PHE A 502 -14.73 -18.61 6.71
N ILE A 503 -15.28 -19.09 5.59
CA ILE A 503 -14.79 -20.30 4.92
C ILE A 503 -13.37 -20.08 4.41
N VAL A 504 -13.11 -18.94 3.76
CA VAL A 504 -11.77 -18.59 3.27
C VAL A 504 -10.78 -18.41 4.43
N LEU A 505 -11.21 -17.85 5.55
CA LEU A 505 -10.40 -17.74 6.76
C LEU A 505 -10.05 -19.14 7.33
N ALA A 506 -10.99 -20.08 7.32
CA ALA A 506 -10.75 -21.46 7.73
C ALA A 506 -9.75 -22.16 6.78
N ALA A 507 -9.87 -21.94 5.47
CA ALA A 507 -8.91 -22.44 4.49
C ALA A 507 -7.50 -21.85 4.71
N GLY A 508 -7.40 -20.54 4.96
CA GLY A 508 -6.14 -19.88 5.32
C GLY A 508 -5.54 -20.45 6.60
N GLY A 509 -6.36 -20.70 7.63
CA GLY A 509 -5.93 -21.35 8.88
C GLY A 509 -5.42 -22.78 8.66
N ALA A 510 -6.04 -23.55 7.78
CA ALA A 510 -5.57 -24.88 7.40
C ALA A 510 -4.21 -24.84 6.69
N LEU A 511 -3.97 -23.82 5.84
CA LEU A 511 -2.69 -23.62 5.18
C LEU A 511 -1.60 -23.20 6.17
N ILE A 512 -1.91 -22.40 7.19
CA ILE A 512 -0.98 -22.14 8.30
C ILE A 512 -0.62 -23.45 9.02
N ALA A 513 -1.60 -24.34 9.24
CA ALA A 513 -1.37 -25.61 9.92
C ALA A 513 -0.43 -26.58 9.17
N LEU A 514 -0.24 -26.41 7.84
CA LEU A 514 0.74 -27.19 7.07
C LEU A 514 2.16 -27.06 7.58
N ILE A 515 2.49 -25.99 8.32
CA ILE A 515 3.80 -25.80 8.93
C ILE A 515 4.15 -26.92 9.94
N ALA A 516 3.15 -27.61 10.49
CA ALA A 516 3.38 -28.74 11.39
C ALA A 516 3.91 -30.00 10.65
N ASN A 517 3.78 -30.06 9.33
CA ASN A 517 4.26 -31.16 8.50
C ASN A 517 5.35 -30.65 7.53
N GLU A 518 6.62 -30.86 7.87
CA GLU A 518 7.74 -30.36 7.07
C GLU A 518 7.74 -30.88 5.63
N ASN A 519 7.41 -32.16 5.42
CA ASN A 519 7.31 -32.74 4.07
C ASN A 519 6.19 -32.09 3.25
N GLY A 520 5.03 -31.86 3.87
CA GLY A 520 3.91 -31.18 3.23
C GLY A 520 4.21 -29.71 2.94
N LEU A 521 4.87 -29.02 3.85
CA LEU A 521 5.27 -27.62 3.71
C LEU A 521 6.25 -27.44 2.54
N TYR A 522 7.35 -28.19 2.51
CA TYR A 522 8.34 -28.07 1.45
C TYR A 522 7.84 -28.62 0.13
N GLY A 523 6.98 -29.65 0.12
CA GLY A 523 6.29 -30.10 -1.08
C GLY A 523 5.35 -29.03 -1.65
N PHE A 524 4.65 -28.29 -0.80
CA PHE A 524 3.80 -27.18 -1.25
C PHE A 524 4.62 -25.94 -1.65
N LEU A 525 5.73 -25.64 -0.97
CA LEU A 525 6.69 -24.59 -1.36
C LEU A 525 7.36 -24.85 -2.72
N ALA A 526 7.65 -26.12 -3.00
CA ALA A 526 8.13 -26.56 -4.30
C ALA A 526 7.02 -26.59 -5.35
N SER A 527 5.74 -26.54 -4.97
CA SER A 527 4.65 -26.48 -5.93
C SER A 527 4.45 -25.06 -6.49
N PRO A 528 4.14 -24.89 -7.78
CA PRO A 528 3.73 -23.59 -8.32
C PRO A 528 2.35 -23.13 -7.81
N ALA A 529 1.64 -23.95 -7.02
CA ALA A 529 0.26 -23.71 -6.61
C ALA A 529 0.06 -22.69 -5.49
N ILE A 530 1.11 -22.21 -4.82
CA ILE A 530 0.99 -21.33 -3.63
C ILE A 530 0.23 -20.04 -3.95
N LEU A 531 0.69 -19.30 -4.97
CA LEU A 531 0.07 -18.05 -5.40
C LEU A 531 -1.29 -18.26 -6.07
N PRO A 532 -1.47 -19.24 -6.98
CA PRO A 532 -2.79 -19.60 -7.50
C PRO A 532 -3.81 -19.94 -6.41
N THR A 533 -3.39 -20.59 -5.32
CA THR A 533 -4.29 -20.88 -4.19
C THR A 533 -4.77 -19.60 -3.52
N CYS A 534 -3.86 -18.65 -3.24
CA CYS A 534 -4.23 -17.34 -2.70
C CYS A 534 -5.18 -16.58 -3.63
N LEU A 535 -4.86 -16.56 -4.94
CA LEU A 535 -5.70 -15.95 -5.97
C LEU A 535 -7.10 -16.57 -5.99
N ALA A 536 -7.20 -17.89 -5.99
CA ALA A 536 -8.47 -18.60 -5.98
C ALA A 536 -9.31 -18.24 -4.74
N LEU A 537 -8.68 -18.16 -3.57
CA LEU A 537 -9.38 -17.78 -2.33
C LEU A 537 -9.90 -16.35 -2.38
N PHE A 538 -9.11 -15.37 -2.86
CA PHE A 538 -9.60 -13.99 -3.03
C PHE A 538 -10.67 -13.88 -4.11
N PHE A 539 -10.50 -14.60 -5.22
CA PHE A 539 -11.49 -14.64 -6.28
C PHE A 539 -12.83 -15.21 -5.79
N LEU A 540 -12.82 -16.25 -4.96
CA LEU A 540 -14.03 -16.80 -4.35
C LEU A 540 -14.78 -15.74 -3.54
N ILE A 541 -14.07 -14.94 -2.73
CA ILE A 541 -14.70 -13.85 -1.96
C ILE A 541 -15.42 -12.87 -2.90
N LEU A 542 -14.71 -12.35 -3.91
CA LEU A 542 -15.30 -11.39 -4.85
C LEU A 542 -16.43 -11.98 -5.68
N PHE A 543 -16.28 -13.22 -6.13
CA PHE A 543 -17.30 -13.91 -6.92
C PHE A 543 -18.61 -14.01 -6.16
N PHE A 544 -18.57 -14.45 -4.90
CA PHE A 544 -19.77 -14.54 -4.07
C PHE A 544 -20.31 -13.18 -3.63
N ASP A 545 -19.45 -12.18 -3.39
CA ASP A 545 -19.90 -10.81 -3.13
C ASP A 545 -20.71 -10.27 -4.32
N ARG A 546 -20.17 -10.38 -5.55
CA ARG A 546 -20.86 -9.90 -6.76
C ARG A 546 -22.13 -10.69 -7.05
N LEU A 547 -22.11 -12.01 -6.88
CA LEU A 547 -23.29 -12.86 -7.10
C LEU A 547 -24.41 -12.53 -6.10
N SER A 548 -24.07 -12.40 -4.82
CA SER A 548 -25.04 -12.09 -3.78
C SER A 548 -25.59 -10.67 -3.92
N ALA A 549 -24.77 -9.69 -4.31
CA ALA A 549 -25.22 -8.33 -4.61
C ALA A 549 -26.19 -8.30 -5.82
N ALA A 550 -25.84 -9.01 -6.91
CA ALA A 550 -26.70 -9.11 -8.08
C ALA A 550 -28.05 -9.77 -7.76
N PHE A 551 -28.05 -10.82 -6.93
CA PHE A 551 -29.26 -11.48 -6.47
C PHE A 551 -30.13 -10.56 -5.61
N CYS A 552 -29.55 -9.83 -4.65
CA CYS A 552 -30.28 -8.88 -3.81
C CYS A 552 -30.91 -7.77 -4.65
N ASN A 553 -30.15 -7.19 -5.58
CA ASN A 553 -30.63 -6.14 -6.48
C ASN A 553 -31.77 -6.63 -7.38
N TRP A 554 -31.66 -7.86 -7.90
CA TRP A 554 -32.73 -8.48 -8.69
C TRP A 554 -34.00 -8.71 -7.86
N HIS A 555 -33.86 -9.26 -6.65
CA HIS A 555 -34.99 -9.50 -5.75
C HIS A 555 -35.67 -8.19 -5.33
N LEU A 556 -34.89 -7.16 -4.95
CA LEU A 556 -35.40 -5.86 -4.54
C LEU A 556 -36.18 -5.17 -5.67
N ARG A 557 -35.63 -5.14 -6.90
CA ARG A 557 -36.32 -4.60 -8.08
C ARG A 557 -37.63 -5.33 -8.38
N LYS A 558 -37.68 -6.65 -8.15
CA LYS A 558 -38.88 -7.46 -8.36
C LYS A 558 -39.93 -7.28 -7.26
N SER A 559 -39.51 -6.97 -6.03
CA SER A 559 -40.40 -6.79 -4.88
C SER A 559 -41.21 -5.49 -4.94
N GLY A 560 -40.74 -4.48 -5.68
CA GLY A 560 -41.39 -3.17 -5.77
C GLY A 560 -41.29 -2.35 -4.46
N GLU A 561 -40.47 -2.79 -3.50
CA GLU A 561 -40.22 -2.04 -2.27
C GLU A 561 -39.44 -0.74 -2.57
N PRO A 562 -39.70 0.35 -1.82
CA PRO A 562 -38.94 1.58 -1.97
C PRO A 562 -37.48 1.33 -1.60
N TYR A 563 -36.59 1.52 -2.56
CA TYR A 563 -35.14 1.39 -2.38
C TYR A 563 -34.46 2.76 -2.45
N ALA A 564 -33.36 2.91 -1.71
CA ALA A 564 -32.48 4.06 -1.85
C ALA A 564 -31.31 3.66 -2.75
N GLU A 565 -31.04 4.43 -3.79
CA GLU A 565 -29.79 4.27 -4.55
C GLU A 565 -28.65 4.79 -3.67
N GLU A 566 -27.61 3.98 -3.47
CA GLU A 566 -26.41 4.41 -2.73
C GLU A 566 -25.70 5.56 -3.45
N TYR A 567 -25.94 5.72 -4.77
CA TYR A 567 -25.52 6.87 -5.55
C TYR A 567 -26.42 7.03 -6.79
N ALA A 568 -26.99 8.23 -6.97
CA ALA A 568 -27.33 8.71 -8.30
C ALA A 568 -26.07 9.39 -8.82
N GLU A 569 -25.33 8.73 -9.70
CA GLU A 569 -24.39 9.48 -10.53
C GLU A 569 -25.29 10.37 -11.38
N GLU A 570 -25.28 11.69 -11.15
CA GLU A 570 -25.72 12.65 -12.17
C GLU A 570 -24.71 12.61 -13.34
N HIS A 571 -24.57 11.45 -13.97
CA HIS A 571 -24.12 11.38 -15.33
C HIS A 571 -25.28 11.88 -16.16
N HIS A 572 -25.16 13.10 -16.66
CA HIS A 572 -25.93 13.58 -17.80
C HIS A 572 -25.63 12.70 -19.02
N HIS A 573 -26.11 11.46 -19.03
CA HIS A 573 -26.25 10.66 -20.22
C HIS A 573 -27.60 10.98 -20.82
N GLY A 574 -27.59 11.86 -21.83
CA GLY A 574 -28.74 12.09 -22.69
C GLY A 574 -29.14 10.80 -23.38
N GLY A 575 -30.07 10.06 -22.79
CA GLY A 575 -30.77 8.97 -23.42
C GLY A 575 -31.88 9.53 -24.30
N HIS A 576 -31.62 9.66 -25.60
CA HIS A 576 -32.66 9.75 -26.61
C HIS A 576 -33.00 8.35 -27.15
N GLY A 577 -34.29 8.04 -27.20
CA GLY A 577 -34.88 6.89 -27.91
C GLY A 577 -35.81 6.08 -27.01
N GLY A 578 -37.11 5.96 -27.25
CA GLY A 578 -37.90 6.29 -28.42
C GLY A 578 -39.41 6.32 -28.13
N HIS A 579 -40.13 6.82 -29.12
CA HIS A 579 -41.58 7.01 -29.21
C HIS A 579 -42.40 5.75 -28.92
N GLU A 580 -43.56 5.92 -28.27
CA GLU A 580 -44.85 5.50 -28.85
C GLU A 580 -46.06 6.22 -28.22
N GLU A 581 -46.87 6.74 -29.15
CA GLU A 581 -48.31 7.04 -29.16
C GLU A 581 -49.03 7.98 -28.16
N VAL A 582 -49.64 8.97 -28.81
CA VAL A 582 -50.57 10.00 -28.34
C VAL A 582 -51.99 9.46 -28.35
N LEU A 583 -52.73 9.67 -27.26
CA LEU A 583 -54.20 9.83 -27.15
C LEU A 583 -54.42 10.34 -25.71
N GLY A 584 -54.82 11.58 -25.38
CA GLY A 584 -55.80 12.46 -25.98
C GLY A 584 -57.04 12.51 -25.08
N GLN A 585 -57.10 13.41 -24.09
CA GLN A 585 -58.30 14.22 -23.79
C GLN A 585 -58.08 15.19 -22.61
N ALA A 586 -58.30 16.47 -22.89
CA ALA A 586 -58.51 17.52 -21.90
C ALA A 586 -60.01 17.61 -21.56
N ALA A 587 -60.35 17.84 -20.29
CA ALA A 587 -61.63 18.45 -19.91
C ALA A 587 -61.51 19.16 -18.56
N HIS A 588 -62.01 20.39 -18.56
CA HIS A 588 -62.02 21.38 -17.49
C HIS A 588 -62.98 21.07 -16.33
N ALA A 589 -62.69 21.66 -15.16
CA ALA A 589 -63.53 22.66 -14.46
C ALA A 589 -63.83 22.37 -12.98
N SER A 590 -63.46 23.38 -12.16
CA SER A 590 -64.11 23.87 -10.92
C SER A 590 -64.53 22.84 -9.86
N GLY A 591 -64.06 22.85 -8.62
CA GLY A 591 -63.69 23.99 -7.78
C GLY A 591 -64.55 23.91 -6.51
N HIS A 592 -63.94 23.73 -5.34
CA HIS A 592 -64.40 24.28 -4.06
C HIS A 592 -63.29 24.17 -3.01
N SER A 593 -62.87 25.35 -2.59
CA SER A 593 -61.91 25.67 -1.55
C SER A 593 -62.52 25.54 -0.15
N HIS A 594 -61.77 24.97 0.80
CA HIS A 594 -61.78 25.42 2.19
C HIS A 594 -60.32 25.53 2.68
N HIS A 595 -59.94 26.75 3.05
CA HIS A 595 -58.65 27.15 3.60
C HIS A 595 -58.49 26.72 5.07
N ASN A 596 -57.28 26.32 5.46
CA ASN A 596 -56.60 26.89 6.64
C ASN A 596 -55.06 26.72 6.57
N SER A 597 -54.37 27.88 6.65
CA SER A 597 -52.93 28.19 6.87
C SER A 597 -51.86 27.39 6.12
N MET A 598 -51.27 27.86 5.00
CA MET A 598 -50.21 28.90 4.84
C MET A 598 -49.00 28.69 5.77
N VAL A 599 -47.76 28.45 5.30
CA VAL A 599 -47.03 29.12 4.21
C VAL A 599 -46.16 28.13 3.42
N ALA A 600 -46.25 28.21 2.10
CA ALA A 600 -45.34 27.61 1.14
C ALA A 600 -44.16 28.57 0.88
N ASP A 601 -42.96 28.03 0.66
CA ASP A 601 -42.02 28.73 -0.22
C ASP A 601 -41.13 27.73 -0.99
N HIS A 602 -41.39 27.67 -2.30
CA HIS A 602 -40.50 27.08 -3.29
C HIS A 602 -39.30 28.04 -3.45
N ARG A 603 -38.08 27.60 -3.13
CA ARG A 603 -36.87 28.31 -3.58
C ARG A 603 -35.73 27.37 -3.96
N LYS A 604 -35.55 27.26 -5.27
CA LYS A 604 -34.30 27.16 -6.05
C LYS A 604 -33.02 26.81 -5.26
N SER A 605 -32.55 25.58 -5.39
CA SER A 605 -31.18 25.18 -5.11
C SER A 605 -30.25 25.70 -6.21
N THR A 606 -29.55 26.79 -5.92
CA THR A 606 -28.43 27.29 -6.71
C THR A 606 -27.23 26.37 -6.52
N ALA A 607 -26.65 25.90 -7.62
CA ALA A 607 -25.31 25.33 -7.66
C ALA A 607 -24.28 26.39 -7.27
N TRP A 608 -23.36 26.07 -6.35
CA TRP A 608 -22.23 26.93 -6.00
C TRP A 608 -20.94 26.17 -6.20
N SER A 609 -20.26 26.52 -7.30
CA SER A 609 -18.85 26.26 -7.53
C SER A 609 -17.99 27.20 -6.67
N ILE A 610 -16.71 26.86 -6.60
CA ILE A 610 -15.63 27.59 -5.93
C ILE A 610 -15.68 29.09 -6.24
N HIS A 611 -16.20 29.90 -5.31
CA HIS A 611 -15.86 31.30 -5.16
C HIS A 611 -16.34 31.83 -3.80
N SER A 612 -15.43 32.45 -3.04
CA SER A 612 -15.79 33.33 -1.93
C SER A 612 -16.57 34.53 -2.45
N ASP A 613 -17.70 34.80 -1.82
CA ASP A 613 -18.75 35.76 -2.19
C ASP A 613 -18.30 37.10 -2.78
N ARG A 614 -18.93 37.44 -3.91
CA ARG A 614 -19.74 38.66 -4.15
C ARG A 614 -20.41 38.54 -5.54
N VAL A 615 -21.70 38.22 -5.55
CA VAL A 615 -22.64 38.23 -6.72
C VAL A 615 -23.14 39.69 -6.89
N PRO A 616 -23.55 40.23 -8.08
CA PRO A 616 -24.36 39.59 -9.14
C PRO A 616 -24.03 40.04 -10.60
N LEU A 617 -24.68 39.69 -11.74
CA LEU A 617 -26.05 39.36 -12.18
C LEU A 617 -26.00 38.68 -13.59
N THR A 618 -26.88 37.68 -13.86
CA THR A 618 -27.57 37.29 -15.14
C THR A 618 -26.75 36.97 -16.41
N GLY A 619 -27.03 36.00 -17.29
CA GLY A 619 -28.07 34.99 -17.58
C GLY A 619 -27.64 34.32 -18.91
N GLY A 620 -27.65 33.00 -19.10
CA GLY A 620 -28.80 32.22 -19.58
C GLY A 620 -28.90 32.15 -21.12
N THR A 621 -28.37 31.07 -21.73
CA THR A 621 -28.72 30.37 -23.02
C THR A 621 -27.41 29.72 -23.56
N GLY A 622 -27.31 28.53 -24.13
CA GLY A 622 -28.26 27.60 -24.75
C GLY A 622 -27.67 26.99 -26.04
N TYR A 623 -26.85 25.93 -25.88
CA TYR A 623 -26.68 24.76 -26.78
C TYR A 623 -26.06 24.80 -28.21
N HIS A 624 -25.54 23.61 -28.57
CA HIS A 624 -25.16 23.01 -29.86
C HIS A 624 -23.74 23.18 -30.42
N GLY A 625 -22.96 22.09 -30.34
CA GLY A 625 -21.98 21.68 -31.34
C GLY A 625 -22.59 20.79 -32.44
N PRO A 626 -21.79 20.43 -33.46
CA PRO A 626 -21.81 19.04 -33.93
C PRO A 626 -20.39 18.48 -34.18
N GLU A 627 -20.33 17.15 -34.14
CA GLU A 627 -19.20 16.27 -34.45
C GLU A 627 -18.81 16.25 -35.94
N GLU A 628 -17.77 15.44 -36.23
CA GLU A 628 -17.16 15.00 -37.50
C GLU A 628 -15.83 15.71 -37.81
N GLY A 629 -14.72 15.07 -38.18
CA GLY A 629 -14.36 13.69 -38.52
C GLY A 629 -12.85 13.67 -38.86
N TYR A 630 -12.24 12.50 -38.77
CA TYR A 630 -10.81 12.14 -38.86
C TYR A 630 -9.89 12.85 -39.89
N ALA A 631 -8.60 13.02 -39.53
CA ALA A 631 -7.42 12.37 -40.18
C ALA A 631 -6.06 12.92 -39.66
N MET A 632 -5.10 12.02 -39.42
CA MET A 632 -3.73 12.30 -38.98
C MET A 632 -2.83 12.87 -40.10
N THR A 633 -1.84 13.69 -39.74
CA THR A 633 -0.46 13.71 -40.30
C THR A 633 0.49 14.58 -39.43
N PRO A 634 1.82 14.37 -39.46
CA PRO A 634 2.72 14.59 -38.32
C PRO A 634 3.31 16.01 -38.25
N LEU A 635 3.49 16.54 -37.04
CA LEU A 635 4.18 17.81 -36.80
C LEU A 635 5.70 17.63 -36.84
N MET A 636 6.31 18.33 -37.80
CA MET A 636 7.75 18.52 -37.98
C MET A 636 8.36 19.29 -36.79
N SER A 637 9.60 18.92 -36.45
CA SER A 637 10.46 19.58 -35.47
C SER A 637 10.76 21.05 -35.83
N PRO A 638 10.95 21.95 -34.84
CA PRO A 638 11.31 23.34 -35.10
C PRO A 638 12.80 23.50 -35.52
N PRO A 639 13.13 24.49 -36.36
CA PRO A 639 14.48 24.67 -36.89
C PRO A 639 15.43 25.36 -35.90
N ALA A 640 16.69 24.94 -35.94
CA ALA A 640 17.81 25.52 -35.19
C ALA A 640 18.20 26.90 -35.74
N MET A 641 18.39 27.87 -34.85
CA MET A 641 19.00 29.16 -35.16
C MET A 641 20.52 29.03 -35.12
N ASN A 642 21.16 29.19 -36.29
CA ASN A 642 22.60 29.39 -36.45
C ASN A 642 22.94 30.88 -36.24
N THR A 643 23.96 31.17 -35.43
CA THR A 643 24.70 32.43 -35.45
C THR A 643 26.12 32.21 -35.98
N PRO A 644 26.73 33.20 -36.68
CA PRO A 644 27.84 32.97 -37.62
C PRO A 644 29.23 32.99 -36.96
N PRO A 645 30.28 32.57 -37.70
CA PRO A 645 31.61 32.35 -37.15
C PRO A 645 32.48 33.62 -37.23
N VAL A 646 33.39 33.76 -36.28
CA VAL A 646 34.60 34.56 -36.45
C VAL A 646 35.77 33.72 -35.93
N GLY A 647 36.66 33.35 -36.85
CA GLY A 647 37.95 32.75 -36.55
C GLY A 647 39.05 33.80 -36.59
N LEU A 648 39.96 33.74 -35.62
CA LEU A 648 41.41 33.58 -35.76
C LEU A 648 42.04 33.57 -34.37
#